data_AF-A0A2A3DWY0-F1
#
_entry.id   AF-A0A2A3DWY0-F1
#
_cell.length_a   1.000
_cell.length_b   1.000
_cell.length_c   1.000
_cell.angle_alpha   90.00
_cell.angle_beta   90.00
_cell.angle_gamma   90.00
#
_symmetry.space_group_name_H-M   'P 1'
#
loop_
_entity.id
_entity.type
_entity.pdbx_description
1 polymer ?
#
loop_
_entity_poly.entity_id
_entity_poly.type
_entity_poly.pdbx_seq_one_letter_code
_entity_poly.pdbx_strand_id
1 'polypeptide(L)'
;MLRCCVFLAALMLVSLTTLEAHADRRVALVIGNSQYREIPALKNPDGDAEDISNTFRQAGFEVFAAKDLTRLQFEERFRNYLAAADGADLAVVYYSGHGFQIGGENFLIPVDASLRDAADMEVQAIKVDDILRQLRSKSKIQMIILDACRNDPFPRKDYWLRDQLIVADGSGLAQVTGSQNTLIAFATEPGAVAYDGSGALSPFSSSFSRRALAPNQEVRSVMAAVRRDVVKATNGKQVPWENSSLIDDVVLMRGTEQPVPPPPDTEQGQQVAERGIQVAAAAEAIGNRDVGVPVGVGPVPLKLDFPARDASVSLKLARYPATGTLSLPDRVLSPQSSLSAAEVDKLRYEPQIGSAAPIEVGFDIRAGNAARQTTMKLSPNVDPCDQAAGEPLDLQGIVPGRLPNEIGGGAVEACEAAVKSYPDIARFRYELGRALLASGKIDEARQAIQEAADKGHIRAQFALGSIASSGAAVDFTKANDLYSKASDRGDPYAMAVWGRALFNGLGVQRDTGKGLDFLLQAAAMGHIDAMKELAVIFKEGRNGVPADPVRALAFLKAGMERQDVYSMGILGLPARSAPVVMACKVPPKVITKIKVVRVPVSKPETVTPTIPTVPEVKPMPTETGRASWSGGSQYSGAARTRGGKTAEGKSEGKSEGKGDGEGDGGGTGSDG
;
A
#
# COMPACT_ATOMS: atom_id res chain seq x y z
N MET A 1 11.21 38.21 48.61
CA MET A 1 10.37 37.14 48.05
C MET A 1 9.64 37.56 46.79
N LEU A 2 8.99 38.73 46.75
CA LEU A 2 8.25 39.21 45.56
C LEU A 2 9.10 39.37 44.28
N ARG A 3 10.39 39.70 44.41
CA ARG A 3 11.33 39.81 43.27
C ARG A 3 11.81 38.45 42.70
N CYS A 4 11.84 37.38 43.49
CA CYS A 4 12.15 36.03 42.98
C CYS A 4 10.97 35.41 42.23
N CYS A 5 9.74 35.69 42.68
CA CYS A 5 8.54 35.16 42.04
C CYS A 5 8.32 35.75 40.64
N VAL A 6 8.69 37.02 40.41
CA VAL A 6 8.61 37.65 39.07
C VAL A 6 9.65 37.07 38.11
N PHE A 7 10.85 36.70 38.59
CA PHE A 7 11.88 36.09 37.75
C PHE A 7 11.54 34.63 37.38
N LEU A 8 10.93 33.87 38.30
CA LEU A 8 10.43 32.51 38.03
C LEU A 8 9.21 32.48 37.10
N ALA A 9 8.32 33.48 37.20
CA ALA A 9 7.20 33.63 36.25
C ALA A 9 7.68 34.06 34.85
N ALA A 10 8.70 34.91 34.75
CA ALA A 10 9.32 35.27 33.48
C ALA A 10 10.08 34.09 32.84
N LEU A 11 10.71 33.21 33.64
CA LEU A 11 11.34 31.99 33.13
C LEU A 11 10.30 30.96 32.66
N MET A 12 9.15 30.84 33.33
CA MET A 12 8.05 29.96 32.89
C MET A 12 7.32 30.47 31.64
N LEU A 13 7.27 31.79 31.40
CA LEU A 13 6.68 32.37 30.19
C LEU A 13 7.61 32.30 28.96
N VAL A 14 8.92 32.08 29.13
CA VAL A 14 9.87 31.85 28.02
C VAL A 14 9.98 30.36 27.65
N SER A 15 9.45 29.46 28.48
CA SER A 15 9.27 28.03 28.17
C SER A 15 7.90 27.69 27.56
N LEU A 16 7.20 28.68 27.00
CA LEU A 16 6.24 28.43 25.92
C LEU A 16 7.04 27.87 24.76
N THR A 17 7.18 26.55 24.76
CA THR A 17 7.68 25.72 23.67
C THR A 17 7.19 26.35 22.37
N THR A 18 8.12 26.80 21.54
CA THR A 18 7.87 26.87 20.11
C THR A 18 7.45 25.46 19.73
N LEU A 19 6.14 25.20 19.64
CA LEU A 19 5.68 24.11 18.80
C LEU A 19 6.21 24.49 17.43
N GLU A 20 7.32 23.88 17.02
CA GLU A 20 7.64 23.83 15.62
C GLU A 20 6.39 23.21 14.99
N ALA A 21 5.64 24.02 14.24
CA ALA A 21 4.55 23.54 13.43
C ALA A 21 5.19 22.60 12.40
N HIS A 22 5.24 21.32 12.73
CA HIS A 22 5.74 20.31 11.81
C HIS A 22 4.81 20.30 10.60
N ALA A 23 5.38 20.51 9.42
CA ALA A 23 4.65 20.36 8.18
C ALA A 23 4.04 18.95 8.10
N ASP A 24 2.73 18.84 7.84
CA ASP A 24 2.04 17.57 7.67
C ASP A 24 2.78 16.68 6.66
N ARG A 25 3.12 15.45 7.05
CA ARG A 25 3.78 14.49 6.16
C ARG A 25 2.72 13.73 5.36
N ARG A 26 2.77 13.86 4.03
CA ARG A 26 1.76 13.36 3.10
C ARG A 26 2.42 12.52 2.02
N VAL A 27 2.04 11.26 1.90
CA VAL A 27 2.64 10.32 0.95
C VAL A 27 1.58 9.66 0.07
N ALA A 28 1.91 9.38 -1.18
CA ALA A 28 1.02 8.72 -2.12
C ALA A 28 1.75 7.65 -2.95
N LEU A 29 1.22 6.44 -2.98
CA LEU A 29 1.60 5.39 -3.94
C LEU A 29 0.61 5.41 -5.10
N VAL A 30 1.10 5.56 -6.31
CA VAL A 30 0.27 5.70 -7.52
C VAL A 30 0.73 4.66 -8.54
N ILE A 31 -0.13 3.67 -8.82
CA ILE A 31 0.18 2.54 -9.69
C ILE A 31 -0.79 2.52 -10.87
N GLY A 32 -0.26 2.43 -12.08
CA GLY A 32 -1.02 2.14 -13.30
C GLY A 32 -0.52 0.85 -13.94
N ASN A 33 -1.36 -0.17 -14.05
CA ASN A 33 -1.02 -1.41 -14.73
C ASN A 33 -1.82 -1.55 -16.03
N SER A 34 -1.12 -1.47 -17.15
CA SER A 34 -1.64 -1.44 -18.52
C SER A 34 -1.21 -2.65 -19.36
N GLN A 35 0.05 -3.06 -19.30
CA GLN A 35 0.68 -4.05 -20.19
C GLN A 35 0.70 -5.46 -19.59
N TYR A 36 -0.48 -6.08 -19.46
CA TYR A 36 -0.61 -7.46 -18.94
C TYR A 36 -0.10 -8.51 -19.93
N ARG A 37 0.56 -9.54 -19.39
CA ARG A 37 1.14 -10.63 -20.20
C ARG A 37 0.11 -11.69 -20.62
N GLU A 38 -0.80 -12.03 -19.72
CA GLU A 38 -1.69 -13.19 -19.84
C GLU A 38 -3.18 -12.81 -20.01
N ILE A 39 -3.52 -11.53 -19.76
CA ILE A 39 -4.87 -10.98 -19.86
C ILE A 39 -4.87 -9.72 -20.73
N PRO A 40 -6.04 -9.24 -21.21
CA PRO A 40 -6.09 -8.08 -22.11
C PRO A 40 -5.45 -6.83 -21.51
N ALA A 41 -4.64 -6.14 -22.31
CA ALA A 41 -4.03 -4.86 -21.96
C ALA A 41 -5.09 -3.76 -21.79
N LEU A 42 -4.79 -2.79 -20.92
CA LEU A 42 -5.64 -1.63 -20.65
C LEU A 42 -4.98 -0.35 -21.16
N LYS A 43 -5.76 0.51 -21.81
CA LYS A 43 -5.25 1.71 -22.48
C LYS A 43 -4.94 2.88 -21.53
N ASN A 44 -5.75 3.07 -20.50
CA ASN A 44 -5.74 4.30 -19.69
C ASN A 44 -4.84 4.28 -18.44
N PRO A 45 -4.61 3.13 -17.74
CA PRO A 45 -3.94 3.16 -16.43
C PRO A 45 -2.62 3.91 -16.36
N ASP A 46 -1.78 3.82 -17.39
CA ASP A 46 -0.54 4.58 -17.47
C ASP A 46 -0.74 6.10 -17.48
N GLY A 47 -1.75 6.58 -18.22
CA GLY A 47 -2.10 7.99 -18.30
C GLY A 47 -2.78 8.47 -17.03
N ASP A 48 -3.66 7.66 -16.46
CA ASP A 48 -4.34 7.95 -15.20
C ASP A 48 -3.35 8.09 -14.04
N ALA A 49 -2.43 7.12 -13.91
CA ALA A 49 -1.39 7.16 -12.88
C ALA A 49 -0.48 8.39 -13.00
N GLU A 50 -0.20 8.85 -14.22
CA GLU A 50 0.61 10.05 -14.46
C GLU A 50 -0.12 11.34 -14.05
N ASP A 51 -1.39 11.49 -14.48
CA ASP A 51 -2.24 12.64 -14.12
C ASP A 51 -2.45 12.75 -12.60
N ILE A 52 -2.76 11.62 -11.96
CA ILE A 52 -2.95 11.52 -10.52
C ILE A 52 -1.65 11.80 -9.76
N SER A 53 -0.52 11.27 -10.24
CA SER A 53 0.79 11.58 -9.64
C SER A 53 1.08 13.08 -9.66
N ASN A 54 0.83 13.74 -10.79
CA ASN A 54 1.05 15.18 -10.92
C ASN A 54 0.10 15.99 -10.02
N THR A 55 -1.15 15.53 -9.90
CA THR A 55 -2.15 16.12 -8.98
C THR A 55 -1.67 16.05 -7.53
N PHE A 56 -1.23 14.88 -7.06
CA PHE A 56 -0.75 14.72 -5.69
C PHE A 56 0.53 15.52 -5.41
N ARG A 57 1.47 15.59 -6.37
CA ARG A 57 2.66 16.46 -6.24
C ARG A 57 2.27 17.94 -6.10
N GLN A 58 1.30 18.41 -6.89
CA GLN A 58 0.78 19.78 -6.76
C GLN A 58 0.14 20.04 -5.40
N ALA A 59 -0.51 19.02 -4.84
CA ALA A 59 -1.09 19.03 -3.49
C ALA A 59 -0.06 18.83 -2.36
N GLY A 60 1.23 18.74 -2.67
CA GLY A 60 2.30 18.66 -1.66
C GLY A 60 2.57 17.26 -1.10
N PHE A 61 2.16 16.20 -1.82
CA PHE A 61 2.49 14.83 -1.44
C PHE A 61 3.85 14.42 -2.00
N GLU A 62 4.57 13.60 -1.24
CA GLU A 62 5.63 12.76 -1.80
C GLU A 62 5.01 11.59 -2.57
N VAL A 63 5.34 11.45 -3.86
CA VAL A 63 4.65 10.50 -4.76
C VAL A 63 5.58 9.36 -5.21
N PHE A 64 5.18 8.14 -4.89
CA PHE A 64 5.74 6.87 -5.35
C PHE A 64 4.96 6.41 -6.58
N ALA A 65 5.30 6.96 -7.76
CA ALA A 65 4.66 6.57 -9.02
C ALA A 65 5.30 5.31 -9.59
N ALA A 66 4.50 4.41 -10.17
CA ALA A 66 5.00 3.24 -10.90
C ALA A 66 4.00 2.78 -11.98
N LYS A 67 4.53 2.13 -13.02
CA LYS A 67 3.76 1.60 -14.14
C LYS A 67 4.11 0.13 -14.37
N ASP A 68 3.11 -0.67 -14.77
CA ASP A 68 3.25 -2.07 -15.18
C ASP A 68 4.05 -2.96 -14.22
N LEU A 69 3.68 -2.91 -12.94
CA LEU A 69 4.41 -3.64 -11.91
C LEU A 69 4.14 -5.14 -11.97
N THR A 70 5.22 -5.93 -11.98
CA THR A 70 5.15 -7.35 -11.64
C THR A 70 4.85 -7.55 -10.15
N ARG A 71 4.52 -8.77 -9.74
CA ARG A 71 4.29 -9.11 -8.33
C ARG A 71 5.46 -8.70 -7.43
N LEU A 72 6.69 -9.02 -7.83
CA LEU A 72 7.90 -8.70 -7.06
C LEU A 72 8.18 -7.18 -7.03
N GLN A 73 8.01 -6.51 -8.17
CA GLN A 73 8.20 -5.06 -8.24
C GLN A 73 7.14 -4.30 -7.43
N PHE A 74 5.90 -4.81 -7.39
CA PHE A 74 4.86 -4.28 -6.52
C PHE A 74 5.25 -4.37 -5.05
N GLU A 75 5.71 -5.53 -4.59
CA GLU A 75 6.16 -5.70 -3.20
C GLU A 75 7.29 -4.74 -2.85
N GLU A 76 8.29 -4.62 -3.72
CA GLU A 76 9.41 -3.70 -3.52
C GLU A 76 8.94 -2.25 -3.43
N ARG A 77 8.12 -1.82 -4.40
CA ARG A 77 7.61 -0.44 -4.44
C ARG A 77 6.75 -0.13 -3.22
N PHE A 78 5.93 -1.09 -2.80
CA PHE A 78 5.07 -0.95 -1.63
C PHE A 78 5.88 -0.88 -0.33
N ARG A 79 6.96 -1.66 -0.19
CA ARG A 79 7.86 -1.56 0.99
C ARG A 79 8.53 -0.19 1.08
N ASN A 80 9.05 0.33 -0.03
CA ASN A 80 9.65 1.68 -0.05
C ASN A 80 8.62 2.75 0.35
N TYR A 81 7.39 2.61 -0.13
CA TYR A 81 6.27 3.48 0.26
C TYR A 81 5.90 3.33 1.75
N LEU A 82 5.87 2.12 2.31
CA LEU A 82 5.57 1.89 3.73
C LEU A 82 6.63 2.49 4.65
N ALA A 83 7.91 2.43 4.27
CA ALA A 83 8.97 3.10 5.01
C ALA A 83 8.79 4.63 5.03
N ALA A 84 8.33 5.22 3.93
CA ALA A 84 7.98 6.65 3.87
C ALA A 84 6.64 6.98 4.56
N ALA A 85 5.71 6.03 4.64
CA ALA A 85 4.43 6.22 5.31
C ALA A 85 4.52 6.14 6.84
N ASP A 86 5.63 5.64 7.40
CA ASP A 86 5.85 5.51 8.85
C ASP A 86 5.78 6.90 9.52
N GLY A 87 4.75 7.13 10.33
CA GLY A 87 4.48 8.42 10.97
C GLY A 87 3.80 9.46 10.07
N ALA A 88 3.35 9.11 8.87
CA ALA A 88 2.67 10.04 7.98
C ALA A 88 1.28 10.43 8.50
N ASP A 89 0.88 11.69 8.28
CA ASP A 89 -0.45 12.19 8.63
C ASP A 89 -1.50 11.65 7.67
N LEU A 90 -1.17 11.58 6.38
CA LEU A 90 -2.05 11.08 5.33
C LEU A 90 -1.26 10.22 4.35
N ALA A 91 -1.70 8.97 4.19
CA ALA A 91 -1.14 8.01 3.25
C ALA A 91 -2.21 7.61 2.23
N VAL A 92 -1.90 7.76 0.93
CA VAL A 92 -2.82 7.48 -0.18
C VAL A 92 -2.29 6.34 -1.05
N VAL A 93 -3.13 5.37 -1.38
CA VAL A 93 -2.85 4.42 -2.46
C VAL A 93 -3.86 4.64 -3.57
N TYR A 94 -3.36 4.97 -4.75
CA TYR A 94 -4.12 5.01 -5.98
C TYR A 94 -3.69 3.85 -6.88
N TYR A 95 -4.67 3.11 -7.40
CA TYR A 95 -4.44 2.03 -8.36
C TYR A 95 -5.42 2.14 -9.54
N SER A 96 -4.87 2.09 -10.75
CA SER A 96 -5.62 1.90 -11.99
C SER A 96 -5.13 0.63 -12.69
N GLY A 97 -6.05 -0.24 -13.12
CA GLY A 97 -5.71 -1.54 -13.69
C GLY A 97 -6.83 -2.58 -13.58
N HIS A 98 -6.49 -3.86 -13.70
CA HIS A 98 -7.40 -4.97 -13.46
C HIS A 98 -7.49 -5.28 -11.97
N GLY A 99 -8.73 -5.45 -11.48
CA GLY A 99 -9.01 -5.96 -10.16
C GLY A 99 -10.32 -6.74 -10.16
N PHE A 100 -10.57 -7.54 -9.14
CA PHE A 100 -11.85 -8.22 -9.02
C PHE A 100 -12.12 -8.70 -7.60
N GLN A 101 -13.39 -9.04 -7.35
CA GLN A 101 -13.86 -9.54 -6.07
C GLN A 101 -13.93 -11.05 -6.08
N ILE A 102 -13.43 -11.69 -5.02
CA ILE A 102 -13.75 -13.09 -4.70
C ILE A 102 -14.02 -13.21 -3.21
N GLY A 103 -15.12 -13.86 -2.84
CA GLY A 103 -15.38 -14.20 -1.43
C GLY A 103 -15.56 -12.98 -0.53
N GLY A 104 -15.93 -11.82 -1.08
CA GLY A 104 -16.01 -10.57 -0.31
C GLY A 104 -14.67 -9.85 -0.16
N GLU A 105 -13.61 -10.31 -0.84
CA GLU A 105 -12.28 -9.70 -0.80
C GLU A 105 -11.88 -9.12 -2.15
N ASN A 106 -11.04 -8.09 -2.09
CA ASN A 106 -10.63 -7.28 -3.23
C ASN A 106 -9.19 -7.55 -3.63
N PHE A 107 -8.98 -7.87 -4.89
CA PHE A 107 -7.66 -8.19 -5.44
C PHE A 107 -7.25 -7.21 -6.54
N LEU A 108 -6.01 -6.75 -6.50
CA LEU A 108 -5.33 -6.01 -7.57
C LEU A 108 -4.40 -6.96 -8.31
N ILE A 109 -4.31 -6.80 -9.63
CA ILE A 109 -3.64 -7.76 -10.50
C ILE A 109 -2.31 -7.17 -11.02
N PRO A 110 -1.16 -7.78 -10.67
CA PRO A 110 0.12 -7.48 -11.31
C PRO A 110 0.15 -7.87 -12.79
N VAL A 111 1.01 -7.23 -13.58
CA VAL A 111 1.03 -7.45 -15.04
C VAL A 111 1.49 -8.85 -15.46
N ASP A 112 2.17 -9.57 -14.56
CA ASP A 112 2.68 -10.92 -14.76
C ASP A 112 1.79 -12.02 -14.18
N ALA A 113 0.65 -11.66 -13.56
CA ALA A 113 -0.27 -12.65 -13.02
C ALA A 113 -0.94 -13.45 -14.14
N SER A 114 -0.91 -14.78 -14.01
CA SER A 114 -1.50 -15.73 -14.95
C SER A 114 -2.76 -16.39 -14.41
N LEU A 115 -2.85 -16.54 -13.08
CA LEU A 115 -3.97 -17.15 -12.34
C LEU A 115 -4.54 -18.42 -13.01
N ARG A 116 -3.64 -19.26 -13.53
CA ARG A 116 -3.98 -20.47 -14.27
C ARG A 116 -4.50 -21.56 -13.35
N ASP A 117 -3.99 -21.61 -12.11
CA ASP A 117 -4.38 -22.52 -11.05
C ASP A 117 -5.14 -21.80 -9.92
N ALA A 118 -6.08 -22.49 -9.26
CA ALA A 118 -6.86 -21.93 -8.15
C ALA A 118 -5.99 -21.41 -7.00
N ALA A 119 -4.80 -22.01 -6.83
CA ALA A 119 -3.79 -21.63 -5.85
C ALA A 119 -3.03 -20.34 -6.18
N ASP A 120 -2.99 -19.95 -7.46
CA ASP A 120 -2.17 -18.83 -7.91
C ASP A 120 -2.64 -17.51 -7.32
N MET A 121 -3.92 -17.40 -6.96
CA MET A 121 -4.50 -16.20 -6.34
C MET A 121 -3.71 -15.73 -5.13
N GLU A 122 -3.38 -16.65 -4.21
CA GLU A 122 -2.76 -16.34 -2.93
C GLU A 122 -1.30 -15.89 -3.07
N VAL A 123 -0.66 -16.17 -4.21
CA VAL A 123 0.76 -15.89 -4.44
C VAL A 123 1.01 -14.82 -5.51
N GLN A 124 0.13 -14.71 -6.52
CA GLN A 124 0.28 -13.79 -7.66
C GLN A 124 -0.55 -12.52 -7.53
N ALA A 125 -1.71 -12.53 -6.86
CA ALA A 125 -2.56 -11.35 -6.71
C ALA A 125 -2.22 -10.53 -5.45
N ILE A 126 -2.64 -9.26 -5.41
CA ILE A 126 -2.46 -8.39 -4.25
C ILE A 126 -3.80 -8.15 -3.58
N LYS A 127 -3.92 -8.55 -2.31
CA LYS A 127 -5.14 -8.30 -1.53
C LYS A 127 -5.15 -6.86 -0.99
N VAL A 128 -6.22 -6.11 -1.28
CA VAL A 128 -6.38 -4.72 -0.83
C VAL A 128 -6.42 -4.61 0.70
N ASP A 129 -6.99 -5.59 1.39
CA ASP A 129 -7.03 -5.61 2.86
C ASP A 129 -5.65 -5.74 3.49
N ASP A 130 -4.70 -6.38 2.81
CA ASP A 130 -3.31 -6.48 3.30
C ASP A 130 -2.59 -5.13 3.14
N ILE A 131 -2.88 -4.39 2.07
CA ILE A 131 -2.43 -2.99 1.89
C ILE A 131 -2.99 -2.12 3.01
N LEU A 132 -4.31 -2.16 3.24
CA LEU A 132 -4.98 -1.38 4.29
C LEU A 132 -4.38 -1.66 5.67
N ARG A 133 -4.20 -2.94 6.00
CA ARG A 133 -3.67 -3.35 7.29
C ARG A 133 -2.27 -2.81 7.53
N GLN A 134 -1.40 -2.89 6.53
CA GLN A 134 -0.04 -2.37 6.65
C GLN A 134 -0.01 -0.85 6.75
N LEU A 135 -0.91 -0.14 6.09
CA LEU A 135 -0.98 1.33 6.21
C LEU A 135 -1.50 1.80 7.56
N ARG A 136 -2.41 1.04 8.18
CA ARG A 136 -2.96 1.39 9.51
C ARG A 136 -1.90 1.45 10.61
N SER A 137 -0.86 0.62 10.52
CA SER A 137 0.24 0.69 11.48
C SER A 137 1.26 1.79 11.19
N LYS A 138 1.09 2.51 10.07
CA LYS A 138 2.07 3.46 9.55
C LYS A 138 1.57 4.90 9.55
N SER A 139 0.35 5.17 9.09
CA SER A 139 -0.18 6.52 8.99
C SER A 139 -1.37 6.76 9.91
N LYS A 140 -1.66 8.04 10.18
CA LYS A 140 -2.86 8.45 10.95
C LYS A 140 -4.14 8.25 10.15
N ILE A 141 -4.10 8.63 8.86
CA ILE A 141 -5.22 8.53 7.92
C ILE A 141 -4.78 7.72 6.70
N GLN A 142 -5.64 6.79 6.26
CA GLN A 142 -5.41 5.98 5.07
C GLN A 142 -6.50 6.25 4.04
N MET A 143 -6.10 6.53 2.81
CA MET A 143 -7.01 6.66 1.68
C MET A 143 -6.62 5.66 0.60
N ILE A 144 -7.57 4.84 0.14
CA ILE A 144 -7.38 3.97 -1.02
C ILE A 144 -8.34 4.38 -2.12
N ILE A 145 -7.83 4.57 -3.33
CA ILE A 145 -8.58 5.00 -4.50
C ILE A 145 -8.35 3.97 -5.60
N LEU A 146 -9.42 3.26 -5.97
CA LEU A 146 -9.35 2.16 -6.93
C LEU A 146 -10.14 2.53 -8.20
N ASP A 147 -9.39 2.81 -9.26
CA ASP A 147 -9.87 2.95 -10.62
C ASP A 147 -9.64 1.67 -11.42
N ALA A 148 -10.11 0.57 -10.86
CA ALA A 148 -9.94 -0.75 -11.45
C ALA A 148 -11.23 -1.24 -12.11
N CYS A 149 -11.07 -1.84 -13.29
CA CYS A 149 -12.08 -2.75 -13.83
C CYS A 149 -12.33 -3.86 -12.80
N ARG A 150 -13.59 -4.27 -12.66
CA ARG A 150 -14.09 -5.07 -11.54
C ARG A 150 -14.46 -6.50 -11.93
N ASN A 151 -14.35 -6.82 -13.22
CA ASN A 151 -14.66 -8.14 -13.75
C ASN A 151 -13.41 -9.01 -13.72
N ASP A 152 -13.54 -10.23 -13.25
CA ASP A 152 -12.48 -11.24 -13.35
C ASP A 152 -12.16 -11.54 -14.82
N PRO A 153 -10.98 -11.10 -15.33
CA PRO A 153 -10.62 -11.23 -16.74
C PRO A 153 -10.09 -12.63 -17.08
N PHE A 154 -9.97 -13.52 -16.10
CA PHE A 154 -9.39 -14.85 -16.30
C PHE A 154 -10.46 -15.88 -16.73
N PRO A 155 -10.11 -16.91 -17.50
CA PRO A 155 -11.05 -17.96 -17.91
C PRO A 155 -11.56 -18.83 -16.75
N ARG A 156 -10.71 -19.04 -15.72
CA ARG A 156 -11.07 -19.78 -14.50
C ARG A 156 -12.00 -18.92 -13.63
N LYS A 157 -12.84 -19.58 -12.83
CA LYS A 157 -13.75 -18.89 -11.88
C LYS A 157 -13.66 -19.42 -10.46
N ASP A 158 -12.91 -20.48 -10.17
CA ASP A 158 -12.74 -21.04 -8.83
C ASP A 158 -11.32 -20.80 -8.29
N TYR A 159 -11.22 -20.24 -7.08
CA TYR A 159 -9.96 -19.84 -6.47
C TYR A 159 -9.91 -20.20 -4.98
N TRP A 160 -8.71 -20.55 -4.50
CA TRP A 160 -8.50 -20.78 -3.08
C TRP A 160 -8.38 -19.46 -2.34
N LEU A 161 -9.12 -19.38 -1.23
CA LEU A 161 -9.00 -18.32 -0.25
C LEU A 161 -8.93 -18.92 1.14
N ARG A 162 -7.75 -18.87 1.77
CA ARG A 162 -7.51 -19.42 3.11
C ARG A 162 -7.76 -20.93 3.17
N ASP A 163 -8.88 -21.39 3.71
CA ASP A 163 -9.25 -22.81 3.84
C ASP A 163 -10.43 -23.21 2.93
N GLN A 164 -10.88 -22.30 2.05
CA GLN A 164 -12.08 -22.50 1.23
C GLN A 164 -11.81 -22.29 -0.25
N LEU A 165 -12.42 -23.12 -1.09
CA LEU A 165 -12.48 -22.95 -2.55
C LEU A 165 -13.73 -22.13 -2.88
N ILE A 166 -13.54 -20.94 -3.42
CA ILE A 166 -14.62 -19.97 -3.70
C ILE A 166 -14.77 -19.79 -5.21
N VAL A 167 -16.02 -19.77 -5.68
CA VAL A 167 -16.34 -19.46 -7.08
C VAL A 167 -16.61 -17.97 -7.22
N ALA A 168 -15.86 -17.30 -8.08
CA ALA A 168 -16.09 -15.96 -8.57
C ALA A 168 -17.46 -15.90 -9.25
N ASP A 169 -18.36 -15.11 -8.69
CA ASP A 169 -19.74 -14.94 -9.16
C ASP A 169 -19.88 -13.85 -10.25
N GLY A 170 -18.75 -13.33 -10.76
CA GLY A 170 -18.72 -12.27 -11.76
C GLY A 170 -19.05 -10.89 -11.20
N SER A 171 -19.11 -10.72 -9.87
CA SER A 171 -19.34 -9.44 -9.21
C SER A 171 -18.04 -8.63 -9.02
N GLY A 172 -18.18 -7.31 -8.97
CA GLY A 172 -17.09 -6.34 -8.81
C GLY A 172 -16.79 -5.94 -7.37
N LEU A 173 -15.56 -5.47 -7.07
CA LEU A 173 -14.99 -5.22 -5.72
C LEU A 173 -16.00 -5.07 -4.55
N ALA A 174 -15.79 -5.89 -3.53
CA ALA A 174 -16.57 -5.94 -2.30
C ALA A 174 -16.52 -4.63 -1.53
N GLN A 175 -17.56 -4.41 -0.76
CA GLN A 175 -17.53 -3.40 0.30
C GLN A 175 -16.48 -3.81 1.35
N VAL A 176 -15.39 -3.05 1.45
CA VAL A 176 -14.47 -3.18 2.57
C VAL A 176 -15.06 -2.43 3.77
N THR A 177 -15.19 -3.12 4.91
CA THR A 177 -15.58 -2.47 6.17
C THR A 177 -14.39 -1.69 6.73
N GLY A 178 -14.56 -0.38 6.84
CA GLY A 178 -13.51 0.52 7.31
C GLY A 178 -13.22 0.34 8.81
N SER A 179 -11.94 0.27 9.16
CA SER A 179 -11.39 0.65 10.46
C SER A 179 -11.40 2.18 10.61
N GLN A 180 -11.28 2.74 11.82
CA GLN A 180 -11.25 4.20 12.03
C GLN A 180 -10.23 4.92 11.11
N ASN A 181 -10.54 6.15 10.69
CA ASN A 181 -9.67 7.02 9.88
C ASN A 181 -9.30 6.48 8.49
N THR A 182 -10.19 5.72 7.88
CA THR A 182 -10.00 5.17 6.53
C THR A 182 -11.03 5.75 5.54
N LEU A 183 -10.60 6.02 4.31
CA LEU A 183 -11.48 6.27 3.17
C LEU A 183 -11.11 5.37 2.00
N ILE A 184 -12.09 4.64 1.47
CA ILE A 184 -11.91 3.78 0.30
C ILE A 184 -12.86 4.28 -0.78
N ALA A 185 -12.31 4.78 -1.86
CA ALA A 185 -13.03 5.27 -3.02
C ALA A 185 -12.87 4.28 -4.19
N PHE A 186 -13.97 4.05 -4.88
CA PHE A 186 -14.03 3.17 -6.03
C PHE A 186 -14.61 3.93 -7.23
N ALA A 187 -14.09 3.63 -8.42
CA ALA A 187 -14.56 4.27 -9.64
C ALA A 187 -16.02 3.95 -10.00
N THR A 188 -16.59 2.87 -9.46
CA THR A 188 -17.99 2.48 -9.69
C THR A 188 -18.59 1.78 -8.46
N GLU A 189 -19.90 1.54 -8.47
CA GLU A 189 -20.67 0.92 -7.38
C GLU A 189 -20.39 -0.60 -7.24
N PRO A 190 -20.66 -1.19 -6.05
CA PRO A 190 -20.57 -2.64 -5.85
C PRO A 190 -21.31 -3.43 -6.92
N GLY A 191 -20.67 -4.48 -7.48
CA GLY A 191 -21.27 -5.30 -8.54
C GLY A 191 -21.29 -4.70 -9.96
N ALA A 192 -20.86 -3.45 -10.16
CA ALA A 192 -20.79 -2.80 -11.48
C ALA A 192 -19.35 -2.74 -12.05
N VAL A 193 -19.23 -2.43 -13.35
CA VAL A 193 -17.95 -2.34 -14.08
C VAL A 193 -17.55 -0.88 -14.29
N ALA A 194 -16.26 -0.56 -14.12
CA ALA A 194 -15.72 0.76 -14.44
C ALA A 194 -15.57 0.92 -15.97
N TYR A 195 -15.86 2.11 -16.49
CA TYR A 195 -15.71 2.39 -17.92
C TYR A 195 -14.36 3.02 -18.21
N ASP A 196 -13.68 2.50 -19.24
CA ASP A 196 -12.47 3.12 -19.79
C ASP A 196 -12.74 4.50 -20.42
N GLY A 197 -13.99 4.78 -20.81
CA GLY A 197 -14.34 6.01 -21.53
C GLY A 197 -13.76 6.05 -22.95
N SER A 198 -13.90 7.19 -23.62
CA SER A 198 -13.40 7.41 -25.00
C SER A 198 -12.18 8.32 -25.08
N GLY A 199 -11.69 8.80 -23.94
CA GLY A 199 -10.59 9.77 -23.83
C GLY A 199 -9.22 9.11 -23.67
N ALA A 200 -8.23 9.93 -23.28
CA ALA A 200 -6.90 9.50 -22.87
C ALA A 200 -6.81 9.13 -21.37
N LEU A 201 -7.81 9.56 -20.58
CA LEU A 201 -7.94 9.27 -19.15
C LEU A 201 -9.31 8.65 -18.90
N SER A 202 -9.42 7.86 -17.83
CA SER A 202 -10.70 7.34 -17.37
C SER A 202 -11.62 8.49 -16.91
N PRO A 203 -12.96 8.32 -17.00
CA PRO A 203 -13.91 9.33 -16.49
C PRO A 203 -13.71 9.65 -15.01
N PHE A 204 -13.37 8.63 -14.20
CA PHE A 204 -13.15 8.78 -12.77
C PHE A 204 -11.88 9.58 -12.49
N SER A 205 -10.74 9.16 -13.04
CA SER A 205 -9.44 9.78 -12.80
C SER A 205 -9.39 11.22 -13.31
N SER A 206 -9.93 11.45 -14.51
CA SER A 206 -10.07 12.80 -15.07
C SER A 206 -10.90 13.74 -14.18
N SER A 207 -11.96 13.23 -13.56
CA SER A 207 -12.78 14.04 -12.65
C SER A 207 -12.07 14.25 -11.31
N PHE A 208 -11.46 13.20 -10.75
CA PHE A 208 -10.75 13.28 -9.48
C PHE A 208 -9.61 14.29 -9.52
N SER A 209 -8.73 14.24 -10.53
CA SER A 209 -7.59 15.17 -10.62
C SER A 209 -8.01 16.63 -10.65
N ARG A 210 -9.06 16.97 -11.41
CA ARG A 210 -9.62 18.33 -11.42
C ARG A 210 -10.19 18.76 -10.08
N ARG A 211 -10.90 17.86 -9.38
CA ARG A 211 -11.60 18.18 -8.13
C ARG A 211 -10.67 18.18 -6.91
N ALA A 212 -9.62 17.35 -6.93
CA ALA A 212 -8.66 17.21 -5.82
C ALA A 212 -7.81 18.48 -5.59
N LEU A 213 -7.64 19.31 -6.62
CA LEU A 213 -6.92 20.59 -6.53
C LEU A 213 -7.79 21.76 -6.03
N ALA A 214 -9.08 21.52 -5.73
CA ALA A 214 -9.93 22.54 -5.15
C ALA A 214 -9.43 22.91 -3.74
N PRO A 215 -9.01 24.17 -3.51
CA PRO A 215 -8.37 24.55 -2.26
C PRO A 215 -9.36 24.47 -1.09
N ASN A 216 -8.89 23.93 0.03
CA ASN A 216 -9.63 23.82 1.29
C ASN A 216 -10.96 23.06 1.17
N GLN A 217 -11.11 22.21 0.15
CA GLN A 217 -12.29 21.36 0.00
C GLN A 217 -12.09 20.02 0.72
N GLU A 218 -13.07 19.68 1.55
CA GLU A 218 -13.11 18.40 2.26
C GLU A 218 -13.28 17.23 1.27
N VAL A 219 -12.60 16.11 1.55
CA VAL A 219 -12.44 14.99 0.61
C VAL A 219 -13.75 14.28 0.25
N ARG A 220 -14.70 14.10 1.17
CA ARG A 220 -16.02 13.53 0.86
C ARG A 220 -16.80 14.46 -0.06
N SER A 221 -16.67 15.76 0.11
CA SER A 221 -17.25 16.78 -0.78
C SER A 221 -16.59 16.74 -2.16
N VAL A 222 -15.27 16.51 -2.22
CA VAL A 222 -14.55 16.24 -3.48
C VAL A 222 -15.13 14.98 -4.14
N MET A 223 -15.24 13.87 -3.42
CA MET A 223 -15.77 12.60 -3.94
C MET A 223 -17.23 12.71 -4.41
N ALA A 224 -18.08 13.44 -3.68
CA ALA A 224 -19.44 13.71 -4.11
C ALA A 224 -19.50 14.53 -5.42
N ALA A 225 -18.56 15.45 -5.63
CA ALA A 225 -18.43 16.18 -6.88
C ALA A 225 -17.92 15.29 -8.02
N VAL A 226 -16.95 14.40 -7.73
CA VAL A 226 -16.46 13.39 -8.67
C VAL A 226 -17.60 12.48 -9.11
N ARG A 227 -18.41 11.97 -8.17
CA ARG A 227 -19.58 11.15 -8.49
C ARG A 227 -20.53 11.86 -9.46
N ARG A 228 -20.86 13.13 -9.22
CA ARG A 228 -21.74 13.91 -10.11
C ARG A 228 -21.16 14.06 -11.51
N ASP A 229 -19.87 14.36 -11.61
CA ASP A 229 -19.19 14.53 -12.90
C ASP A 229 -19.15 13.21 -13.69
N VAL A 230 -18.84 12.09 -13.04
CA VAL A 230 -18.76 10.76 -13.68
C VAL A 230 -20.13 10.27 -14.12
N VAL A 231 -21.16 10.41 -13.27
CA VAL A 231 -22.55 10.06 -13.64
C VAL A 231 -22.98 10.86 -14.87
N LYS A 232 -22.67 12.16 -14.92
CA LYS A 232 -22.97 13.00 -16.08
C LYS A 232 -22.20 12.57 -17.32
N ALA A 233 -20.89 12.34 -17.20
CA ALA A 233 -20.02 11.99 -18.32
C ALA A 233 -20.34 10.61 -18.92
N THR A 234 -20.86 9.69 -18.11
CA THR A 234 -21.19 8.32 -18.51
C THR A 234 -22.68 8.10 -18.78
N ASN A 235 -23.50 9.15 -18.72
CA ASN A 235 -24.96 9.07 -18.80
C ASN A 235 -25.57 8.06 -17.80
N GLY A 236 -25.05 8.06 -16.57
CA GLY A 236 -25.50 7.19 -15.48
C GLY A 236 -24.98 5.75 -15.54
N LYS A 237 -24.13 5.39 -16.50
CA LYS A 237 -23.59 4.02 -16.62
C LYS A 237 -22.54 3.70 -15.55
N GLN A 238 -21.90 4.71 -14.98
CA GLN A 238 -20.90 4.56 -13.92
C GLN A 238 -21.24 5.49 -12.76
N VAL A 239 -21.24 4.94 -11.54
CA VAL A 239 -21.54 5.68 -10.31
C VAL A 239 -20.41 5.44 -9.31
N PRO A 240 -19.46 6.36 -9.14
CA PRO A 240 -18.41 6.23 -8.14
C PRO A 240 -18.96 6.03 -6.74
N TRP A 241 -18.31 5.20 -5.95
CA TRP A 241 -18.74 4.82 -4.61
C TRP A 241 -17.61 5.02 -3.59
N GLU A 242 -17.95 5.38 -2.35
CA GLU A 242 -16.97 5.46 -1.27
C GLU A 242 -17.49 4.86 0.04
N ASN A 243 -16.56 4.27 0.79
CA ASN A 243 -16.75 3.91 2.19
C ASN A 243 -15.82 4.78 3.03
N SER A 244 -16.36 5.49 4.03
CA SER A 244 -15.57 6.38 4.86
C SER A 244 -15.87 6.14 6.34
N SER A 245 -14.78 6.04 7.11
CA SER A 245 -14.75 6.02 8.57
C SER A 245 -13.88 7.17 9.11
N LEU A 246 -13.63 8.20 8.29
CA LEU A 246 -12.89 9.40 8.69
C LEU A 246 -13.61 10.09 9.84
N ILE A 247 -12.90 10.42 10.90
CA ILE A 247 -13.44 11.18 12.03
C ILE A 247 -13.31 12.67 11.74
N ASP A 248 -12.12 13.09 11.34
CA ASP A 248 -11.80 14.48 11.05
C ASP A 248 -11.94 14.82 9.56
N ASP A 249 -12.07 16.12 9.27
CA ASP A 249 -12.07 16.64 7.91
C ASP A 249 -10.70 16.48 7.26
N VAL A 250 -10.68 15.84 6.10
CA VAL A 250 -9.47 15.65 5.30
C VAL A 250 -9.53 16.54 4.08
N VAL A 251 -8.50 17.35 3.88
CA VAL A 251 -8.34 18.22 2.71
C VAL A 251 -7.11 17.76 1.92
N LEU A 252 -7.28 17.57 0.61
CA LEU A 252 -6.20 17.18 -0.30
C LEU A 252 -5.31 18.38 -0.64
N MET A 253 -5.89 19.49 -1.11
CA MET A 253 -5.19 20.72 -1.46
C MET A 253 -5.47 21.82 -0.44
N ARG A 254 -4.45 22.29 0.26
CA ARG A 254 -4.56 23.45 1.15
C ARG A 254 -4.38 24.75 0.35
N GLY A 255 -5.22 25.75 0.62
CA GLY A 255 -5.03 27.08 0.05
C GLY A 255 -3.75 27.73 0.59
N THR A 256 -2.94 28.32 -0.27
CA THR A 256 -1.78 29.10 0.13
C THR A 256 -2.22 30.52 0.46
N GLU A 257 -1.98 30.99 1.70
CA GLU A 257 -1.89 32.43 1.95
C GLU A 257 -0.60 32.91 1.29
N GLN A 258 -0.71 33.51 0.10
CA GLN A 258 0.43 34.15 -0.53
C GLN A 258 0.68 35.52 0.13
N PRO A 259 1.93 35.85 0.50
CA PRO A 259 2.31 37.24 0.73
C PRO A 259 2.13 38.01 -0.59
N VAL A 260 1.31 39.05 -0.55
CA VAL A 260 1.13 39.98 -1.67
C VAL A 260 2.49 40.69 -1.92
N PRO A 261 3.06 40.63 -3.14
CA PRO A 261 4.26 41.39 -3.44
C PRO A 261 3.96 42.88 -3.27
N PRO A 262 4.87 43.68 -2.69
CA PRO A 262 4.69 45.12 -2.66
C PRO A 262 4.57 45.68 -4.09
N PRO A 263 3.76 46.74 -4.29
CA PRO A 263 3.57 47.33 -5.61
C PRO A 263 4.90 47.81 -6.20
N PRO A 264 5.04 47.82 -7.54
CA PRO A 264 6.25 48.30 -8.18
C PRO A 264 6.39 49.81 -7.96
N ASP A 265 7.37 50.20 -7.14
CA ASP A 265 7.81 51.59 -7.07
C ASP A 265 8.44 52.00 -8.41
N THR A 266 8.07 53.20 -8.86
CA THR A 266 8.53 53.80 -10.11
C THR A 266 9.89 54.46 -9.88
N GLU A 267 11.01 53.81 -10.20
CA GLU A 267 12.33 54.40 -9.92
C GLU A 267 13.48 54.18 -10.93
N GLN A 268 14.53 54.98 -10.70
CA GLN A 268 15.56 55.53 -11.58
C GLN A 268 16.79 54.63 -11.82
N GLY A 269 17.56 54.95 -12.87
CA GLY A 269 18.57 54.09 -13.50
C GLY A 269 19.84 53.71 -12.74
N GLN A 270 20.06 54.14 -11.49
CA GLN A 270 21.25 53.80 -10.69
C GLN A 270 21.08 52.52 -9.83
N GLN A 271 19.84 52.16 -9.45
CA GLN A 271 19.52 50.94 -8.68
C GLN A 271 19.56 49.64 -9.51
N VAL A 272 19.63 49.73 -10.85
CA VAL A 272 19.54 48.57 -11.75
C VAL A 272 20.83 47.74 -11.75
N ALA A 273 22.00 48.38 -11.62
CA ALA A 273 23.30 47.69 -11.62
C ALA A 273 23.54 46.89 -10.32
N GLU A 274 23.18 47.45 -9.15
CA GLU A 274 23.30 46.78 -7.85
C GLU A 274 22.41 45.53 -7.76
N ARG A 275 21.16 45.61 -8.26
CA ARG A 275 20.25 44.46 -8.32
C ARG A 275 20.74 43.35 -9.24
N GLY A 276 21.40 43.69 -10.34
CA GLY A 276 22.04 42.70 -11.24
C GLY A 276 23.17 41.93 -10.55
N ILE A 277 23.99 42.62 -9.74
CA ILE A 277 25.08 42.01 -8.96
C ILE A 277 24.51 41.09 -7.86
N GLN A 278 23.46 41.54 -7.15
CA GLN A 278 22.80 40.74 -6.13
C GLN A 278 22.22 39.42 -6.68
N VAL A 279 21.54 39.49 -7.83
CA VAL A 279 20.95 38.31 -8.48
C VAL A 279 22.03 37.36 -9.02
N ALA A 280 23.17 37.88 -9.50
CA ALA A 280 24.30 37.06 -9.93
C ALA A 280 24.97 36.33 -8.75
N ALA A 281 25.24 37.03 -7.65
CA ALA A 281 25.81 36.45 -6.44
C ALA A 281 24.87 35.39 -5.81
N ALA A 282 23.57 35.67 -5.79
CA ALA A 282 22.54 34.71 -5.38
C ALA A 282 22.52 33.45 -6.27
N ALA A 283 22.64 33.62 -7.58
CA ALA A 283 22.69 32.50 -8.52
C ALA A 283 23.94 31.63 -8.35
N GLU A 284 25.08 32.25 -8.02
CA GLU A 284 26.35 31.58 -7.76
C GLU A 284 26.33 30.80 -6.42
N ALA A 285 25.70 31.33 -5.38
CA ALA A 285 25.57 30.65 -4.09
C ALA A 285 24.76 29.33 -4.16
N ILE A 286 23.80 29.26 -5.10
CA ILE A 286 23.00 28.06 -5.36
C ILE A 286 23.65 27.18 -6.45
N GLY A 287 24.23 27.83 -7.46
CA GLY A 287 24.67 27.20 -8.70
C GLY A 287 25.81 26.21 -8.52
N ASN A 288 25.78 25.14 -9.32
CA ASN A 288 26.85 24.13 -9.42
C ASN A 288 27.23 23.41 -8.11
N ARG A 289 26.37 23.46 -7.08
CA ARG A 289 26.53 22.63 -5.88
C ARG A 289 26.03 21.22 -6.16
N ASP A 290 26.82 20.24 -5.72
CA ASP A 290 26.42 18.83 -5.63
C ASP A 290 26.31 18.49 -4.13
N VAL A 291 25.08 18.50 -3.62
CA VAL A 291 24.81 18.27 -2.19
C VAL A 291 24.47 16.80 -1.99
N GLY A 292 25.33 16.07 -1.27
CA GLY A 292 25.02 14.70 -0.82
C GLY A 292 23.93 14.73 0.25
N VAL A 293 22.86 13.97 0.05
CA VAL A 293 21.71 13.96 0.97
C VAL A 293 21.37 12.55 1.43
N PRO A 294 21.54 12.23 2.74
CA PRO A 294 21.26 10.90 3.27
C PRO A 294 19.79 10.52 3.13
N VAL A 295 19.52 9.33 2.61
CA VAL A 295 18.16 8.79 2.45
C VAL A 295 17.62 8.31 3.80
N GLY A 296 16.33 8.55 4.05
CA GLY A 296 15.61 7.98 5.19
C GLY A 296 15.90 8.64 6.54
N VAL A 297 16.73 9.68 6.63
CA VAL A 297 16.97 10.39 7.92
C VAL A 297 16.03 11.59 8.14
N GLY A 298 15.03 11.74 7.29
CA GLY A 298 14.10 12.89 7.27
C GLY A 298 14.63 14.10 6.48
N PRO A 299 14.00 15.27 6.61
CA PRO A 299 14.39 16.48 5.88
C PRO A 299 15.78 16.99 6.28
N VAL A 300 16.71 17.02 5.32
CA VAL A 300 18.09 17.45 5.54
C VAL A 300 18.24 18.93 5.14
N PRO A 301 18.74 19.80 6.04
CA PRO A 301 19.04 21.20 5.70
C PRO A 301 20.11 21.30 4.62
N LEU A 302 19.83 22.06 3.55
CA LEU A 302 20.72 22.19 2.40
C LEU A 302 21.87 23.18 2.61
N LYS A 303 21.74 24.11 3.58
CA LYS A 303 22.78 25.09 3.99
C LYS A 303 23.42 25.79 2.79
N LEU A 304 22.62 26.58 2.08
CA LEU A 304 23.01 27.20 0.81
C LEU A 304 23.88 28.46 0.98
N ASP A 305 24.07 28.95 2.21
CA ASP A 305 24.88 30.12 2.55
C ASP A 305 24.52 31.35 1.70
N PHE A 306 23.21 31.64 1.60
CA PHE A 306 22.66 32.60 0.67
C PHE A 306 23.05 34.04 1.06
N PRO A 307 23.77 34.79 0.21
CA PRO A 307 24.39 36.07 0.60
C PRO A 307 23.41 37.25 0.66
N ALA A 308 22.23 37.15 0.05
CA ALA A 308 21.27 38.24 0.01
C ALA A 308 20.34 38.19 1.24
N ARG A 309 20.53 39.10 2.19
CA ARG A 309 19.54 39.40 3.24
C ARG A 309 18.54 40.48 2.82
N ASP A 310 18.63 40.93 1.58
CA ASP A 310 17.79 41.97 1.00
C ASP A 310 16.42 41.39 0.65
N ALA A 311 15.36 41.96 1.24
CA ALA A 311 13.98 41.54 1.05
C ALA A 311 13.48 41.70 -0.39
N SER A 312 14.20 42.45 -1.23
CA SER A 312 13.87 42.65 -2.65
C SER A 312 14.23 41.46 -3.54
N VAL A 313 15.01 40.49 -3.05
CA VAL A 313 15.34 39.25 -3.77
C VAL A 313 14.30 38.17 -3.50
N SER A 314 13.67 37.68 -4.56
CA SER A 314 12.70 36.59 -4.53
C SER A 314 13.15 35.43 -5.42
N LEU A 315 12.83 34.21 -5.00
CA LEU A 315 13.13 33.01 -5.76
C LEU A 315 11.83 32.28 -6.07
N LYS A 316 11.64 31.87 -7.31
CA LYS A 316 10.55 30.97 -7.71
C LYS A 316 11.14 29.63 -8.13
N LEU A 317 10.51 28.54 -7.71
CA LEU A 317 10.86 27.21 -8.21
C LEU A 317 10.54 27.15 -9.72
N ALA A 318 11.58 26.96 -10.53
CA ALA A 318 11.49 26.81 -11.98
C ALA A 318 11.42 25.32 -12.38
N ARG A 319 12.07 24.45 -11.60
CA ARG A 319 12.01 22.99 -11.72
C ARG A 319 11.96 22.37 -10.33
N TYR A 320 10.83 21.75 -10.01
CA TYR A 320 10.66 20.97 -8.78
C TYR A 320 11.38 19.61 -8.92
N PRO A 321 11.96 19.05 -7.85
CA PRO A 321 12.63 17.76 -7.91
C PRO A 321 11.69 16.65 -8.39
N ALA A 322 12.21 15.72 -9.20
CA ALA A 322 11.43 14.61 -9.74
C ALA A 322 11.01 13.60 -8.65
N THR A 323 11.82 13.47 -7.60
CA THR A 323 11.61 12.60 -6.45
C THR A 323 11.96 13.35 -5.16
N GLY A 324 11.44 12.87 -4.03
CA GLY A 324 11.64 13.50 -2.73
C GLY A 324 10.84 14.79 -2.54
N THR A 325 11.09 15.46 -1.42
CA THR A 325 10.28 16.60 -0.98
C THR A 325 11.16 17.77 -0.59
N LEU A 326 10.87 18.96 -1.14
CA LEU A 326 11.43 20.21 -0.65
C LEU A 326 10.53 20.82 0.41
N SER A 327 11.13 21.25 1.51
CA SER A 327 10.38 21.85 2.61
C SER A 327 11.16 22.99 3.28
N LEU A 328 10.40 23.81 3.98
CA LEU A 328 10.87 24.72 5.02
C LEU A 328 10.47 24.15 6.39
N PRO A 329 11.00 24.66 7.52
CA PRO A 329 10.65 24.23 8.86
C PRO A 329 9.14 24.05 9.09
N ASP A 330 8.36 24.99 8.57
CA ASP A 330 6.92 25.18 8.77
C ASP A 330 6.02 24.60 7.66
N ARG A 331 6.55 24.33 6.46
CA ARG A 331 5.73 23.88 5.32
C ARG A 331 6.49 23.07 4.27
N VAL A 332 5.77 22.18 3.59
CA VAL A 332 6.21 21.55 2.34
C VAL A 332 6.00 22.52 1.17
N LEU A 333 6.96 22.57 0.24
CA LEU A 333 6.88 23.41 -0.96
C LEU A 333 6.17 22.67 -2.09
N SER A 334 5.26 23.35 -2.77
CA SER A 334 4.68 22.87 -4.04
C SER A 334 5.48 23.37 -5.25
N PRO A 335 5.32 22.78 -6.45
CA PRO A 335 6.07 23.15 -7.65
C PRO A 335 5.99 24.64 -8.07
N GLN A 336 4.98 25.39 -7.61
CA GLN A 336 4.80 26.81 -7.91
C GLN A 336 5.23 27.75 -6.77
N SER A 337 5.86 27.20 -5.73
CA SER A 337 6.23 27.98 -4.55
C SER A 337 7.24 29.08 -4.89
N SER A 338 7.05 30.21 -4.22
CA SER A 338 8.03 31.29 -4.14
C SER A 338 8.63 31.34 -2.74
N LEU A 339 9.90 31.70 -2.67
CA LEU A 339 10.70 31.81 -1.47
C LEU A 339 11.23 33.23 -1.37
N SER A 340 11.17 33.79 -0.18
CA SER A 340 11.98 34.96 0.17
C SER A 340 13.44 34.56 0.34
N ALA A 341 14.34 35.52 0.21
CA ALA A 341 15.77 35.30 0.42
C ALA A 341 16.08 34.67 1.80
N ALA A 342 15.35 35.06 2.86
CA ALA A 342 15.54 34.53 4.22
C ALA A 342 15.07 33.07 4.40
N GLU A 343 14.24 32.56 3.50
CA GLU A 343 13.77 31.17 3.51
C GLU A 343 14.74 30.22 2.80
N VAL A 344 15.58 30.72 1.89
CA VAL A 344 16.51 29.89 1.12
C VAL A 344 17.49 29.13 2.02
N ASP A 345 18.03 29.77 3.06
CA ASP A 345 18.93 29.12 4.02
C ASP A 345 18.24 28.08 4.90
N LYS A 346 16.90 28.12 4.96
CA LYS A 346 16.07 27.17 5.72
C LYS A 346 15.57 26.02 4.84
N LEU A 347 15.95 25.98 3.57
CA LEU A 347 15.52 24.95 2.64
C LEU A 347 16.05 23.59 3.09
N ARG A 348 15.15 22.61 3.14
CA ARG A 348 15.43 21.22 3.44
C ARG A 348 15.00 20.34 2.28
N TYR A 349 15.71 19.23 2.10
CA TYR A 349 15.33 18.20 1.15
C TYR A 349 15.28 16.84 1.85
N GLU A 350 14.18 16.12 1.65
CA GLU A 350 14.05 14.73 2.05
C GLU A 350 14.08 13.87 0.77
N PRO A 351 15.13 13.05 0.56
CA PRO A 351 15.17 12.14 -0.57
C PRO A 351 14.11 11.05 -0.48
N GLN A 352 13.50 10.72 -1.62
CA GLN A 352 12.57 9.59 -1.69
C GLN A 352 13.30 8.26 -1.52
N ILE A 353 12.75 7.40 -0.65
CA ILE A 353 13.25 6.04 -0.44
C ILE A 353 13.13 5.22 -1.74
N GLY A 354 14.21 4.53 -2.11
CA GLY A 354 14.30 3.81 -3.39
C GLY A 354 14.67 4.69 -4.59
N SER A 355 15.01 5.97 -4.40
CA SER A 355 15.56 6.84 -5.43
C SER A 355 17.01 7.20 -5.11
N ALA A 356 17.95 6.73 -5.94
CA ALA A 356 19.38 6.99 -5.79
C ALA A 356 19.96 7.88 -6.91
N ALA A 357 19.15 8.23 -7.91
CA ALA A 357 19.60 9.07 -9.01
C ALA A 357 19.75 10.52 -8.52
N PRO A 358 20.83 11.22 -8.88
CA PRO A 358 20.91 12.65 -8.66
C PRO A 358 19.78 13.38 -9.37
N ILE A 359 19.30 14.44 -8.73
CA ILE A 359 18.20 15.27 -9.21
C ILE A 359 18.62 16.73 -9.30
N GLU A 360 17.94 17.48 -10.16
CA GLU A 360 18.16 18.92 -10.32
C GLU A 360 16.96 19.71 -9.79
N VAL A 361 17.25 20.73 -9.00
CA VAL A 361 16.29 21.75 -8.57
C VAL A 361 16.64 23.06 -9.27
N GLY A 362 15.67 23.65 -9.96
CA GLY A 362 15.84 24.90 -10.70
C GLY A 362 15.18 26.08 -10.00
N PHE A 363 15.85 27.22 -9.97
CA PHE A 363 15.37 28.47 -9.38
C PHE A 363 15.43 29.61 -10.37
N ASP A 364 14.34 30.38 -10.45
CA ASP A 364 14.28 31.70 -11.07
C ASP A 364 14.46 32.75 -9.97
N ILE A 365 15.60 33.44 -9.95
CA ILE A 365 15.91 34.49 -8.98
C ILE A 365 15.58 35.84 -9.58
N ARG A 366 14.88 36.70 -8.84
CA ARG A 366 14.48 38.04 -9.28
C ARG A 366 14.74 39.11 -8.23
N ALA A 367 15.20 40.28 -8.68
CA ALA A 367 15.28 41.51 -7.88
C ALA A 367 14.90 42.71 -8.77
N GLY A 368 13.69 43.25 -8.60
CA GLY A 368 13.13 44.22 -9.54
C GLY A 368 13.05 43.64 -10.97
N ASN A 369 13.69 44.30 -11.94
CA ASN A 369 13.73 43.86 -13.35
C ASN A 369 14.89 42.88 -13.66
N ALA A 370 15.82 42.67 -12.73
CA ALA A 370 16.91 41.73 -12.91
C ALA A 370 16.43 40.30 -12.61
N ALA A 371 16.76 39.35 -13.50
CA ALA A 371 16.42 37.94 -13.34
C ALA A 371 17.56 37.02 -13.77
N ARG A 372 17.76 35.92 -13.05
CA ARG A 372 18.75 34.89 -13.39
C ARG A 372 18.21 33.51 -13.01
N GLN A 373 18.46 32.54 -13.88
CA GLN A 373 18.16 31.13 -13.60
C GLN A 373 19.41 30.44 -13.05
N THR A 374 19.21 29.53 -12.12
CA THR A 374 20.27 28.67 -11.59
C THR A 374 19.72 27.29 -11.24
N THR A 375 20.60 26.30 -11.20
CA THR A 375 20.26 24.93 -10.84
C THR A 375 21.20 24.41 -9.76
N MET A 376 20.65 23.60 -8.88
CA MET A 376 21.38 22.87 -7.84
C MET A 376 21.17 21.38 -8.04
N LYS A 377 22.24 20.60 -7.87
CA LYS A 377 22.20 19.15 -7.91
C LYS A 377 22.11 18.60 -6.48
N LEU A 378 21.15 17.72 -6.25
CA LEU A 378 21.03 16.95 -5.02
C LEU A 378 21.31 15.49 -5.32
N SER A 379 22.21 14.88 -4.57
CA SER A 379 22.67 13.50 -4.77
C SER A 379 22.30 12.65 -3.57
N PRO A 380 21.16 11.92 -3.62
CA PRO A 380 20.78 10.99 -2.57
C PRO A 380 21.85 9.93 -2.33
N ASN A 381 22.15 9.63 -1.06
CA ASN A 381 23.07 8.55 -0.69
C ASN A 381 22.50 7.69 0.46
N VAL A 382 22.75 6.38 0.37
CA VAL A 382 22.40 5.41 1.41
C VAL A 382 23.54 5.36 2.43
N ASP A 383 23.21 5.34 3.72
CA ASP A 383 24.21 5.27 4.78
C ASP A 383 24.96 3.92 4.75
N PRO A 384 26.28 3.89 5.02
CA PRO A 384 27.02 2.63 5.11
C PRO A 384 26.44 1.61 6.10
N CYS A 385 25.79 2.05 7.19
CA CYS A 385 25.14 1.14 8.13
C CYS A 385 23.96 0.40 7.48
N ASP A 386 23.09 1.10 6.75
CA ASP A 386 21.96 0.48 6.05
C ASP A 386 22.49 -0.61 5.08
N GLN A 387 23.55 -0.30 4.31
CA GLN A 387 24.14 -1.25 3.35
C GLN A 387 24.79 -2.48 4.00
N ALA A 388 25.41 -2.29 5.16
CA ALA A 388 26.17 -3.31 5.86
C ALA A 388 25.29 -4.21 6.73
N ALA A 389 24.22 -3.66 7.32
CA ALA A 389 23.46 -4.31 8.37
C ALA A 389 21.94 -4.06 8.29
N GLY A 390 21.40 -3.54 7.19
CA GLY A 390 19.96 -3.48 6.94
C GLY A 390 19.34 -4.87 6.89
N GLU A 391 18.07 -5.03 7.30
CA GLU A 391 17.39 -6.32 7.37
C GLU A 391 16.35 -6.53 6.25
N PRO A 392 16.30 -7.72 5.61
CA PRO A 392 15.25 -8.02 4.66
C PRO A 392 13.84 -7.88 5.24
N LEU A 393 12.96 -7.31 4.41
CA LEU A 393 11.55 -7.04 4.74
C LEU A 393 11.34 -6.16 5.98
N ASP A 394 12.35 -5.42 6.43
CA ASP A 394 12.15 -4.44 7.49
C ASP A 394 11.24 -3.31 6.99
N LEU A 395 10.13 -3.09 7.72
CA LEU A 395 9.16 -2.04 7.40
C LEU A 395 9.68 -0.62 7.59
N GLN A 396 10.86 -0.47 8.20
CA GLN A 396 11.55 0.80 8.41
C GLN A 396 12.92 0.82 7.75
N GLY A 397 13.28 -0.25 7.02
CA GLY A 397 14.50 -0.35 6.24
C GLY A 397 14.38 0.40 4.91
N ILE A 398 15.51 0.89 4.42
CA ILE A 398 15.58 1.65 3.16
C ILE A 398 16.37 0.93 2.06
N VAL A 399 16.84 -0.29 2.34
CA VAL A 399 17.60 -1.16 1.43
C VAL A 399 17.01 -2.57 1.42
N PRO A 400 17.34 -3.42 0.42
CA PRO A 400 16.94 -4.83 0.41
C PRO A 400 17.39 -5.62 1.66
N GLY A 401 18.47 -5.20 2.29
CA GLY A 401 19.04 -5.81 3.50
C GLY A 401 20.03 -6.94 3.21
N ARG A 402 20.62 -7.45 4.29
CA ARG A 402 21.62 -8.52 4.34
C ARG A 402 21.15 -9.62 5.29
N LEU A 403 21.32 -10.88 4.90
CA LEU A 403 21.14 -12.01 5.81
C LEU A 403 22.22 -12.00 6.90
N PRO A 404 21.97 -12.61 8.08
CA PRO A 404 22.94 -12.60 9.18
C PRO A 404 24.35 -13.10 8.81
N ASN A 405 24.45 -14.06 7.89
CA ASN A 405 25.71 -14.63 7.39
C ASN A 405 26.40 -13.77 6.31
N GLU A 406 25.77 -12.68 5.87
CA GLU A 406 26.29 -11.74 4.86
C GLU A 406 26.82 -10.44 5.50
N ILE A 407 26.60 -10.26 6.81
CA ILE A 407 27.06 -9.09 7.55
C ILE A 407 28.57 -9.20 7.78
N GLY A 408 29.33 -8.28 7.17
CA GLY A 408 30.80 -8.24 7.27
C GLY A 408 31.31 -7.58 8.55
N GLY A 409 32.59 -7.80 8.87
CA GLY A 409 33.21 -7.30 10.12
C GLY A 409 33.27 -5.77 10.27
N GLY A 410 33.18 -5.00 9.17
CA GLY A 410 33.11 -3.53 9.20
C GLY A 410 31.74 -2.96 9.57
N ALA A 411 30.70 -3.79 9.72
CA ALA A 411 29.34 -3.33 9.95
C ALA A 411 29.16 -2.61 11.30
N VAL A 412 29.85 -3.06 12.35
CA VAL A 412 29.75 -2.44 13.69
C VAL A 412 30.25 -1.00 13.65
N GLU A 413 31.43 -0.75 13.05
CA GLU A 413 32.01 0.59 12.93
C GLU A 413 31.10 1.53 12.11
N ALA A 414 30.59 1.05 10.98
CA ALA A 414 29.65 1.79 10.15
C ALA A 414 28.39 2.19 10.92
N CYS A 415 27.81 1.26 11.68
CA CYS A 415 26.58 1.51 12.43
C CYS A 415 26.79 2.34 13.70
N GLU A 416 27.94 2.24 14.37
CA GLU A 416 28.30 3.15 15.46
C GLU A 416 28.43 4.59 14.94
N ALA A 417 29.03 4.79 13.77
CA ALA A 417 29.13 6.10 13.12
C ALA A 417 27.75 6.66 12.74
N ALA A 418 26.86 5.84 12.21
CA ALA A 418 25.48 6.21 11.87
C ALA A 418 24.68 6.61 13.11
N VAL A 419 24.72 5.79 14.17
CA VAL A 419 24.06 6.07 15.46
C VAL A 419 24.58 7.37 16.09
N LYS A 420 25.88 7.65 15.99
CA LYS A 420 26.47 8.90 16.48
C LYS A 420 25.99 10.11 15.68
N SER A 421 25.86 9.98 14.37
CA SER A 421 25.44 11.07 13.48
C SER A 421 23.93 11.31 13.53
N TYR A 422 23.15 10.27 13.79
CA TYR A 422 21.69 10.26 13.74
C TYR A 422 21.10 9.51 14.96
N PRO A 423 21.26 10.03 16.19
CA PRO A 423 20.90 9.33 17.42
C PRO A 423 19.39 9.05 17.58
N ASP A 424 18.55 9.79 16.86
CA ASP A 424 17.09 9.66 16.91
C ASP A 424 16.53 8.67 15.89
N ILE A 425 17.34 8.21 14.95
CA ILE A 425 16.93 7.24 13.93
C ILE A 425 17.00 5.83 14.53
N ALA A 426 15.83 5.29 14.89
CA ALA A 426 15.69 3.98 15.53
C ALA A 426 16.27 2.83 14.69
N ARG A 427 16.19 2.91 13.34
CA ARG A 427 16.73 1.86 12.46
C ARG A 427 18.24 1.68 12.61
N PHE A 428 19.02 2.75 12.74
CA PHE A 428 20.48 2.61 12.88
C PHE A 428 20.87 1.95 14.20
N ARG A 429 20.08 2.15 15.27
CA ARG A 429 20.24 1.41 16.53
C ARG A 429 19.92 -0.07 16.35
N TYR A 430 18.87 -0.37 15.58
CA TYR A 430 18.50 -1.75 15.27
C TYR A 430 19.56 -2.46 14.44
N GLU A 431 20.04 -1.82 13.37
CA GLU A 431 21.10 -2.32 12.48
C GLU A 431 22.43 -2.49 13.21
N LEU A 432 22.79 -1.57 14.13
CA LEU A 432 23.90 -1.76 15.06
C LEU A 432 23.72 -3.05 15.88
N GLY A 433 22.53 -3.28 16.42
CA GLY A 433 22.18 -4.51 17.11
C GLY A 433 22.42 -5.77 16.24
N ARG A 434 22.03 -5.73 14.96
CA ARG A 434 22.29 -6.82 14.01
C ARG A 434 23.79 -7.03 13.76
N ALA A 435 24.55 -5.95 13.57
CA ALA A 435 25.99 -6.01 13.38
C ALA A 435 26.72 -6.60 14.60
N LEU A 436 26.28 -6.23 15.81
CA LEU A 436 26.80 -6.76 17.07
C LEU A 436 26.47 -8.25 17.25
N LEU A 437 25.25 -8.69 16.90
CA LEU A 437 24.90 -10.12 16.89
C LEU A 437 25.80 -10.91 15.93
N ALA A 438 26.00 -10.42 14.71
CA ALA A 438 26.88 -11.06 13.73
C ALA A 438 28.34 -11.15 14.21
N SER A 439 28.76 -10.21 15.05
CA SER A 439 30.08 -10.18 15.69
C SER A 439 30.17 -10.97 17.00
N GLY A 440 29.09 -11.65 17.42
CA GLY A 440 29.05 -12.45 18.65
C GLY A 440 28.91 -11.65 19.95
N LYS A 441 28.68 -10.33 19.87
CA LYS A 441 28.53 -9.43 21.03
C LYS A 441 27.08 -9.39 21.51
N ILE A 442 26.60 -10.50 22.05
CA ILE A 442 25.15 -10.71 22.30
C ILE A 442 24.54 -9.72 23.30
N ASP A 443 25.24 -9.36 24.38
CA ASP A 443 24.71 -8.45 25.39
C ASP A 443 24.63 -7.00 24.89
N GLU A 444 25.67 -6.51 24.22
CA GLU A 444 25.68 -5.20 23.55
C GLU A 444 24.57 -5.14 22.48
N ALA A 445 24.42 -6.21 21.71
CA ALA A 445 23.38 -6.30 20.69
C ALA A 445 21.97 -6.24 21.29
N ARG A 446 21.71 -7.00 22.36
CA ARG A 446 20.41 -6.97 23.07
C ARG A 446 20.08 -5.56 23.54
N GLN A 447 21.07 -4.84 24.08
CA GLN A 447 20.87 -3.45 24.50
C GLN A 447 20.53 -2.54 23.31
N ALA A 448 21.30 -2.60 22.21
CA ALA A 448 21.04 -1.78 21.03
C ALA A 448 19.65 -2.05 20.41
N ILE A 449 19.23 -3.32 20.36
CA ILE A 449 17.91 -3.72 19.88
C ILE A 449 16.82 -3.23 20.84
N GLN A 450 17.03 -3.29 22.15
CA GLN A 450 16.08 -2.75 23.13
C GLN A 450 15.90 -1.24 22.94
N GLU A 451 16.99 -0.48 22.80
CA GLU A 451 16.94 0.95 22.55
C GLU A 451 16.23 1.29 21.24
N ALA A 452 16.40 0.47 20.20
CA ALA A 452 15.67 0.63 18.95
C ALA A 452 14.16 0.37 19.14
N ALA A 453 13.79 -0.68 19.86
CA ALA A 453 12.40 -1.01 20.17
C ALA A 453 11.72 0.10 20.99
N ASP A 454 12.44 0.66 21.97
CA ASP A 454 11.96 1.77 22.81
C ASP A 454 11.76 3.05 21.97
N LYS A 455 12.58 3.25 20.94
CA LYS A 455 12.41 4.30 19.92
C LYS A 455 11.36 3.96 18.85
N GLY A 456 10.63 2.86 19.03
CA GLY A 456 9.49 2.49 18.18
C GLY A 456 9.83 1.59 16.99
N HIS A 457 11.06 1.08 16.86
CA HIS A 457 11.43 0.17 15.78
C HIS A 457 10.64 -1.15 15.86
N ILE A 458 9.88 -1.46 14.81
CA ILE A 458 8.94 -2.58 14.78
C ILE A 458 9.66 -3.94 14.85
N ARG A 459 10.62 -4.16 13.94
CA ARG A 459 11.37 -5.42 13.84
C ARG A 459 12.25 -5.69 15.07
N ALA A 460 12.59 -4.66 15.84
CA ALA A 460 13.39 -4.83 17.04
C ALA A 460 12.65 -5.65 18.11
N GLN A 461 11.33 -5.51 18.22
CA GLN A 461 10.51 -6.33 19.13
C GLN A 461 10.57 -7.82 18.75
N PHE A 462 10.49 -8.13 17.45
CA PHE A 462 10.71 -9.49 16.95
C PHE A 462 12.11 -10.01 17.32
N ALA A 463 13.15 -9.21 17.09
CA ALA A 463 14.52 -9.61 17.39
C ALA A 463 14.75 -9.90 18.89
N LEU A 464 14.15 -9.10 19.79
CA LEU A 464 14.15 -9.39 21.23
C LEU A 464 13.43 -10.71 21.55
N GLY A 465 12.30 -10.98 20.89
CA GLY A 465 11.58 -12.25 21.01
C GLY A 465 12.43 -13.43 20.53
N SER A 466 13.14 -13.26 19.42
CA SER A 466 14.07 -14.26 18.86
C SER A 466 15.18 -14.57 19.84
N ILE A 467 15.83 -13.53 20.39
CA ILE A 467 16.86 -13.67 21.44
C ILE A 467 16.29 -14.41 22.66
N ALA A 468 15.10 -14.02 23.15
CA ALA A 468 14.45 -14.68 24.29
C ALA A 468 14.06 -16.14 24.03
N SER A 469 13.75 -16.49 22.77
CA SER A 469 13.43 -17.86 22.35
C SER A 469 14.66 -18.72 22.05
N SER A 470 15.86 -18.17 22.22
CA SER A 470 17.13 -18.85 22.04
C SER A 470 17.86 -19.03 23.38
N GLY A 471 18.47 -20.21 23.60
CA GLY A 471 19.18 -20.53 24.84
C GLY A 471 18.62 -21.75 25.58
N ALA A 472 19.22 -22.09 26.73
CA ALA A 472 18.95 -23.35 27.44
C ALA A 472 17.58 -23.42 28.15
N ALA A 473 16.93 -22.27 28.38
CA ALA A 473 15.60 -22.19 29.00
C ALA A 473 14.70 -21.29 28.13
N VAL A 474 14.12 -21.89 27.09
CA VAL A 474 13.23 -21.19 26.16
C VAL A 474 11.90 -20.86 26.86
N ASP A 475 11.59 -19.58 26.97
CA ASP A 475 10.27 -19.09 27.41
C ASP A 475 9.44 -18.66 26.20
N PHE A 476 8.69 -19.61 25.65
CA PHE A 476 7.81 -19.37 24.51
C PHE A 476 6.71 -18.34 24.83
N THR A 477 6.25 -18.25 26.07
CA THR A 477 5.19 -17.30 26.44
C THR A 477 5.71 -15.87 26.36
N LYS A 478 6.91 -15.60 26.88
CA LYS A 478 7.55 -14.29 26.76
C LYS A 478 7.88 -13.93 25.30
N ALA A 479 8.40 -14.88 24.53
CA ALA A 479 8.69 -14.65 23.11
C ALA A 479 7.41 -14.34 22.32
N ASN A 480 6.33 -15.09 22.57
CA ASN A 480 5.05 -14.90 21.90
C ASN A 480 4.42 -13.53 22.18
N ASP A 481 4.56 -12.96 23.38
CA ASP A 481 4.09 -11.59 23.67
C ASP A 481 4.81 -10.54 22.80
N LEU A 482 6.12 -10.71 22.58
CA LEU A 482 6.88 -9.82 21.70
C LEU A 482 6.50 -10.03 20.22
N TYR A 483 6.33 -11.29 19.80
CA TYR A 483 5.91 -11.62 18.44
C TYR A 483 4.51 -11.11 18.12
N SER A 484 3.54 -11.24 19.03
CA SER A 484 2.19 -10.72 18.79
C SER A 484 2.20 -9.20 18.66
N LYS A 485 2.94 -8.48 19.51
CA LYS A 485 3.05 -7.01 19.43
C LYS A 485 3.68 -6.52 18.12
N ALA A 486 4.76 -7.17 17.67
CA ALA A 486 5.39 -6.85 16.40
C ALA A 486 4.48 -7.21 15.21
N SER A 487 3.78 -8.35 15.28
CA SER A 487 2.79 -8.79 14.29
C SER A 487 1.62 -7.82 14.16
N ASP A 488 1.11 -7.30 15.28
CA ASP A 488 0.02 -6.30 15.30
C ASP A 488 0.44 -4.98 14.63
N ARG A 489 1.75 -4.67 14.63
CA ARG A 489 2.34 -3.51 13.93
C ARG A 489 2.72 -3.82 12.48
N GLY A 490 2.45 -5.03 12.00
CA GLY A 490 2.62 -5.40 10.59
C GLY A 490 3.88 -6.19 10.27
N ASP A 491 4.71 -6.56 11.25
CA ASP A 491 6.02 -7.16 10.96
C ASP A 491 5.89 -8.56 10.33
N PRO A 492 6.43 -8.80 9.12
CA PRO A 492 6.24 -10.08 8.42
C PRO A 492 6.96 -11.26 9.10
N TYR A 493 8.11 -11.03 9.73
CA TYR A 493 8.82 -12.08 10.49
C TYR A 493 8.06 -12.44 11.76
N ALA A 494 7.59 -11.44 12.50
CA ALA A 494 6.74 -11.64 13.67
C ALA A 494 5.44 -12.37 13.32
N MET A 495 4.75 -11.97 12.24
CA MET A 495 3.56 -12.65 11.73
C MET A 495 3.85 -14.13 11.46
N ALA A 496 4.97 -14.45 10.81
CA ALA A 496 5.31 -15.83 10.49
C ALA A 496 5.52 -16.68 11.76
N VAL A 497 6.30 -16.18 12.72
CA VAL A 497 6.58 -16.94 13.95
C VAL A 497 5.38 -17.00 14.90
N TRP A 498 4.60 -15.92 14.98
CA TRP A 498 3.36 -15.87 15.76
C TRP A 498 2.28 -16.77 15.16
N GLY A 499 2.12 -16.72 13.83
CA GLY A 499 1.23 -17.60 13.08
C GLY A 499 1.58 -19.06 13.29
N ARG A 500 2.88 -19.41 13.23
CA ARG A 500 3.35 -20.78 13.54
C ARG A 500 3.08 -21.19 14.99
N ALA A 501 3.24 -20.28 15.95
CA ALA A 501 2.95 -20.55 17.36
C ALA A 501 1.46 -20.85 17.57
N LEU A 502 0.56 -20.03 17.01
CA LEU A 502 -0.88 -20.24 17.05
C LEU A 502 -1.29 -21.54 16.32
N PHE A 503 -0.72 -21.79 15.14
CA PHE A 503 -1.04 -22.96 14.32
C PHE A 503 -0.73 -24.28 15.04
N ASN A 504 0.38 -24.32 15.80
CA ASN A 504 0.86 -25.53 16.48
C ASN A 504 0.55 -25.56 17.99
N GLY A 505 0.12 -24.45 18.60
CA GLY A 505 -0.07 -24.33 20.05
C GLY A 505 1.23 -24.25 20.86
N LEU A 506 2.26 -23.59 20.33
CA LEU A 506 3.57 -23.49 20.97
C LEU A 506 3.59 -22.32 21.97
N GLY A 507 3.42 -22.61 23.26
CA GLY A 507 3.39 -21.58 24.31
C GLY A 507 2.16 -20.67 24.27
N VAL A 508 1.11 -21.08 23.55
CA VAL A 508 -0.19 -20.40 23.40
C VAL A 508 -1.29 -21.43 23.12
N GLN A 509 -2.55 -21.09 23.40
CA GLN A 509 -3.69 -21.91 22.96
C GLN A 509 -3.69 -22.01 21.43
N ARG A 510 -3.80 -23.24 20.92
CA ARG A 510 -3.82 -23.50 19.48
C ARG A 510 -5.05 -22.88 18.82
N ASP A 511 -4.81 -22.08 17.79
CA ASP A 511 -5.80 -21.52 16.88
C ASP A 511 -5.28 -21.69 15.45
N THR A 512 -5.70 -22.77 14.80
CA THR A 512 -5.20 -23.16 13.48
C THR A 512 -5.60 -22.16 12.39
N GLY A 513 -6.84 -21.65 12.43
CA GLY A 513 -7.34 -20.70 11.44
C GLY A 513 -6.58 -19.38 11.52
N LYS A 514 -6.45 -18.81 12.72
CA LYS A 514 -5.69 -17.58 12.93
C LYS A 514 -4.20 -17.76 12.63
N GLY A 515 -3.64 -18.92 12.97
CA GLY A 515 -2.25 -19.26 12.64
C GLY A 515 -1.99 -19.29 11.13
N LEU A 516 -2.90 -19.92 10.36
CA LEU A 516 -2.83 -19.98 8.90
C LEU A 516 -2.93 -18.57 8.28
N ASP A 517 -3.80 -17.71 8.80
CA ASP A 517 -3.97 -16.34 8.30
C ASP A 517 -2.70 -15.51 8.42
N PHE A 518 -2.03 -15.56 9.56
CA PHE A 518 -0.77 -14.83 9.75
C PHE A 518 0.34 -15.37 8.86
N LEU A 519 0.38 -16.67 8.61
CA LEU A 519 1.34 -17.26 7.66
C LEU A 519 1.05 -16.78 6.24
N LEU A 520 -0.22 -16.77 5.80
CA LEU A 520 -0.62 -16.26 4.49
C LEU A 520 -0.27 -14.76 4.33
N GLN A 521 -0.49 -13.96 5.38
CA GLN A 521 -0.13 -12.53 5.38
C GLN A 521 1.39 -12.33 5.28
N ALA A 522 2.17 -13.05 6.09
CA ALA A 522 3.63 -12.98 6.01
C ALA A 522 4.12 -13.37 4.61
N ALA A 523 3.56 -14.44 4.03
CA ALA A 523 3.87 -14.86 2.66
C ALA A 523 3.47 -13.79 1.63
N ALA A 524 2.31 -13.14 1.77
CA ALA A 524 1.88 -12.06 0.88
C ALA A 524 2.84 -10.85 0.91
N MET A 525 3.56 -10.65 2.02
CA MET A 525 4.62 -9.65 2.18
C MET A 525 6.00 -10.11 1.68
N GLY A 526 6.09 -11.30 1.08
CA GLY A 526 7.33 -11.86 0.54
C GLY A 526 8.14 -12.68 1.55
N HIS A 527 7.59 -13.01 2.73
CA HIS A 527 8.31 -13.79 3.74
C HIS A 527 8.47 -15.25 3.31
N ILE A 528 9.67 -15.56 2.83
CA ILE A 528 10.04 -16.85 2.23
C ILE A 528 9.80 -18.02 3.18
N ASP A 529 10.19 -17.90 4.45
CA ASP A 529 9.99 -18.97 5.43
C ASP A 529 8.50 -19.26 5.68
N ALA A 530 7.62 -18.25 5.54
CA ALA A 530 6.18 -18.46 5.68
C ALA A 530 5.62 -19.19 4.45
N MET A 531 6.09 -18.85 3.24
CA MET A 531 5.76 -19.57 2.01
C MET A 531 6.16 -21.05 2.11
N LYS A 532 7.38 -21.32 2.60
CA LYS A 532 7.86 -22.68 2.82
C LYS A 532 6.99 -23.45 3.83
N GLU A 533 6.66 -22.83 4.96
CA GLU A 533 5.80 -23.45 5.98
C GLU A 533 4.39 -23.74 5.43
N LEU A 534 3.80 -22.79 4.69
CA LEU A 534 2.52 -22.99 3.99
C LEU A 534 2.59 -24.14 2.99
N ALA A 535 3.68 -24.24 2.22
CA ALA A 535 3.88 -25.33 1.29
C ALA A 535 3.91 -26.69 2.00
N VAL A 536 4.57 -26.79 3.16
CA VAL A 536 4.57 -28.02 3.97
C VAL A 536 3.18 -28.31 4.52
N ILE A 537 2.47 -27.30 5.05
CA ILE A 537 1.11 -27.43 5.57
C ILE A 537 0.18 -27.99 4.49
N PHE A 538 0.19 -27.41 3.28
CA PHE A 538 -0.66 -27.87 2.18
C PHE A 538 -0.17 -29.18 1.57
N LYS A 539 1.12 -29.49 1.59
CA LYS A 539 1.60 -30.80 1.13
C LYS A 539 1.11 -31.94 2.01
N GLU A 540 1.14 -31.74 3.33
CA GLU A 540 0.89 -32.82 4.30
C GLU A 540 -0.56 -32.87 4.80
N GLY A 541 -1.26 -31.72 4.81
CA GLY A 541 -2.55 -31.57 5.45
C GLY A 541 -2.42 -31.67 6.97
N ARG A 542 -2.22 -30.53 7.65
CA ARG A 542 -1.93 -30.48 9.09
C ARG A 542 -2.98 -29.73 9.89
N ASN A 543 -3.20 -30.18 11.12
CA ASN A 543 -4.04 -29.50 12.11
C ASN A 543 -5.47 -29.18 11.65
N GLY A 544 -6.03 -29.94 10.71
CA GLY A 544 -7.38 -29.71 10.16
C GLY A 544 -7.39 -28.92 8.85
N VAL A 545 -6.24 -28.42 8.39
CA VAL A 545 -6.08 -27.90 7.02
C VAL A 545 -5.91 -29.11 6.08
N PRO A 546 -6.76 -29.26 5.04
CA PRO A 546 -6.62 -30.33 4.07
C PRO A 546 -5.30 -30.25 3.28
N ALA A 547 -4.81 -31.41 2.83
CA ALA A 547 -3.71 -31.44 1.89
C ALA A 547 -4.15 -30.92 0.51
N ASP A 548 -3.37 -30.02 -0.06
CA ASP A 548 -3.49 -29.48 -1.41
C ASP A 548 -2.08 -29.35 -2.05
N PRO A 549 -1.65 -30.35 -2.84
CA PRO A 549 -0.36 -30.32 -3.51
C PRO A 549 -0.21 -29.18 -4.53
N VAL A 550 -1.30 -28.67 -5.11
CA VAL A 550 -1.26 -27.58 -6.09
C VAL A 550 -0.94 -26.27 -5.37
N ARG A 551 -1.59 -26.01 -4.22
CA ARG A 551 -1.24 -24.88 -3.36
C ARG A 551 0.18 -24.97 -2.84
N ALA A 552 0.60 -26.16 -2.40
CA ALA A 552 1.98 -26.36 -1.97
C ALA A 552 2.99 -25.99 -3.08
N LEU A 553 2.73 -26.43 -4.31
CA LEU A 553 3.56 -26.09 -5.47
C LEU A 553 3.57 -24.60 -5.77
N ALA A 554 2.43 -23.91 -5.66
CA ALA A 554 2.33 -22.47 -5.90
C ALA A 554 3.21 -21.67 -4.92
N PHE A 555 3.17 -22.00 -3.62
CA PHE A 555 4.02 -21.35 -2.61
C PHE A 555 5.51 -21.65 -2.81
N LEU A 556 5.87 -22.88 -3.23
CA LEU A 556 7.27 -23.21 -3.53
C LEU A 556 7.78 -22.46 -4.77
N LYS A 557 6.97 -22.32 -5.82
CA LYS A 557 7.32 -21.50 -7.00
C LYS A 557 7.52 -20.03 -6.61
N ALA A 558 6.63 -19.47 -5.80
CA ALA A 558 6.76 -18.11 -5.29
C ALA A 558 8.05 -17.93 -4.44
N GLY A 559 8.43 -18.93 -3.66
CA GLY A 559 9.72 -18.96 -2.95
C GLY A 559 10.92 -19.00 -3.89
N MET A 560 10.88 -19.81 -4.96
CA MET A 560 11.94 -19.88 -5.97
C MET A 560 12.15 -18.57 -6.72
N GLU A 561 11.08 -17.85 -7.06
CA GLU A 561 11.17 -16.52 -7.68
C GLU A 561 11.93 -15.51 -6.79
N ARG A 562 11.98 -15.77 -5.48
CA ARG A 562 12.73 -15.01 -4.47
C ARG A 562 14.06 -15.67 -4.10
N GLN A 563 14.55 -16.59 -4.94
CA GLN A 563 15.82 -17.31 -4.77
C GLN A 563 15.92 -18.15 -3.48
N ASP A 564 14.79 -18.63 -2.95
CA ASP A 564 14.79 -19.49 -1.76
C ASP A 564 15.36 -20.88 -2.06
N VAL A 565 16.51 -21.18 -1.43
CA VAL A 565 17.23 -22.44 -1.59
C VAL A 565 16.40 -23.64 -1.14
N TYR A 566 15.58 -23.49 -0.09
CA TYR A 566 14.76 -24.59 0.39
C TYR A 566 13.60 -24.91 -0.55
N SER A 567 12.95 -23.90 -1.12
CA SER A 567 11.92 -24.07 -2.14
C SER A 567 12.48 -24.75 -3.39
N MET A 568 13.67 -24.33 -3.85
CA MET A 568 14.40 -25.00 -4.92
C MET A 568 14.71 -26.47 -4.58
N GLY A 569 15.17 -26.74 -3.36
CA GLY A 569 15.47 -28.10 -2.88
C GLY A 569 14.24 -28.99 -2.84
N ILE A 570 13.11 -28.50 -2.29
CA ILE A 570 11.86 -29.27 -2.19
C ILE A 570 11.30 -29.60 -3.58
N LEU A 571 11.43 -28.69 -4.56
CA LEU A 571 10.98 -28.93 -5.94
C LEU A 571 11.96 -29.76 -6.78
N GLY A 572 13.25 -29.66 -6.50
CA GLY A 572 14.31 -30.44 -7.16
C GLY A 572 14.39 -31.90 -6.69
N LEU A 573 13.77 -32.25 -5.56
CA LEU A 573 13.62 -33.64 -5.15
C LEU A 573 12.74 -34.37 -6.17
N PRO A 574 13.19 -35.49 -6.76
CA PRO A 574 12.32 -36.31 -7.58
C PRO A 574 11.10 -36.69 -6.75
N ALA A 575 9.91 -36.75 -7.35
CA ALA A 575 8.64 -37.16 -6.74
C ALA A 575 8.61 -38.64 -6.26
N ARG A 576 9.77 -39.18 -5.87
CA ARG A 576 10.03 -40.50 -5.34
C ARG A 576 10.68 -40.39 -3.97
N SER A 577 9.92 -39.88 -3.01
CA SER A 577 10.08 -40.21 -1.59
C SER A 577 8.84 -39.71 -0.87
N ALA A 578 7.71 -40.40 -1.10
CA ALA A 578 6.82 -40.59 0.03
C ALA A 578 7.68 -41.19 1.15
N PRO A 579 7.76 -40.59 2.35
CA PRO A 579 8.30 -41.34 3.45
C PRO A 579 7.42 -42.58 3.54
N VAL A 580 8.03 -43.76 3.39
CA VAL A 580 7.47 -44.95 3.99
C VAL A 580 7.48 -44.62 5.47
N VAL A 581 6.39 -44.01 5.94
CA VAL A 581 6.03 -44.06 7.34
C VAL A 581 5.93 -45.56 7.57
N MET A 582 6.94 -46.09 8.25
CA MET A 582 6.87 -47.41 8.84
C MET A 582 5.71 -47.31 9.83
N ALA A 583 4.50 -47.51 9.32
CA ALA A 583 3.32 -47.70 10.12
C ALA A 583 3.67 -48.88 11.02
N CYS A 584 3.89 -48.60 12.31
CA CYS A 584 3.71 -49.61 13.32
C CYS A 584 2.34 -50.21 13.03
N LYS A 585 2.33 -51.46 12.51
CA LYS A 585 1.12 -52.23 12.27
C LYS A 585 0.40 -52.38 13.61
N VAL A 586 -0.50 -51.46 13.90
CA VAL A 586 -1.60 -51.74 14.82
C VAL A 586 -2.60 -52.52 13.97
N PRO A 587 -2.81 -53.82 14.21
CA PRO A 587 -3.79 -54.58 13.46
C PRO A 587 -5.18 -53.95 13.69
N PRO A 588 -6.03 -53.86 12.65
CA PRO A 588 -7.37 -53.35 12.83
C PRO A 588 -8.15 -54.29 13.76
N LYS A 589 -8.54 -53.81 14.94
CA LYS A 589 -9.57 -54.47 15.72
C LYS A 589 -10.88 -54.35 14.95
N VAL A 590 -11.29 -55.44 14.31
CA VAL A 590 -12.64 -55.59 13.75
C VAL A 590 -13.63 -55.58 14.93
N ILE A 591 -14.36 -54.49 15.08
CA ILE A 591 -15.47 -54.41 16.04
C ILE A 591 -16.66 -55.16 15.44
N THR A 592 -16.83 -56.44 15.79
CA THR A 592 -17.95 -57.28 15.31
C THR A 592 -19.22 -57.17 16.16
N LYS A 593 -19.28 -56.29 17.17
CA LYS A 593 -20.50 -56.07 17.97
C LYS A 593 -20.69 -54.60 18.32
N ILE A 594 -21.49 -53.89 17.53
CA ILE A 594 -22.11 -52.63 17.95
C ILE A 594 -23.34 -52.99 18.79
N LYS A 595 -23.29 -52.76 20.10
CA LYS A 595 -24.48 -52.84 20.96
C LYS A 595 -25.17 -51.48 20.91
N VAL A 596 -26.26 -51.39 20.16
CA VAL A 596 -27.11 -50.19 20.13
C VAL A 596 -27.80 -50.05 21.49
N VAL A 597 -27.36 -49.09 22.30
CA VAL A 597 -28.10 -48.66 23.48
C VAL A 597 -28.99 -47.50 23.05
N ARG A 598 -30.30 -47.73 22.99
CA ARG A 598 -31.28 -46.64 22.87
C ARG A 598 -31.34 -45.91 24.20
N VAL A 599 -30.86 -44.67 24.23
CA VAL A 599 -31.15 -43.73 25.31
C VAL A 599 -32.47 -43.05 24.96
N PRO A 600 -33.50 -43.06 25.84
CA PRO A 600 -34.72 -42.29 25.61
C PRO A 600 -34.39 -40.80 25.69
N VAL A 601 -34.66 -40.07 24.60
CA VAL A 601 -34.59 -38.61 24.54
C VAL A 601 -35.81 -38.06 25.29
N SER A 602 -35.59 -37.30 26.36
CA SER A 602 -36.62 -36.48 27.00
C SER A 602 -37.10 -35.39 26.03
N LYS A 603 -38.41 -35.23 25.91
CA LYS A 603 -39.08 -34.22 25.07
C LYS A 603 -38.52 -32.81 25.32
N PRO A 604 -38.37 -31.97 24.27
CA PRO A 604 -38.06 -30.56 24.47
C PRO A 604 -39.28 -29.83 25.05
N GLU A 605 -39.05 -29.04 26.10
CA GLU A 605 -40.02 -28.07 26.61
C GLU A 605 -40.25 -26.98 25.56
N THR A 606 -41.52 -26.75 25.21
CA THR A 606 -41.98 -25.62 24.42
C THR A 606 -41.82 -24.33 25.23
N VAL A 607 -40.86 -23.49 24.85
CA VAL A 607 -40.78 -22.10 25.32
C VAL A 607 -41.65 -21.23 24.42
N THR A 608 -42.79 -20.78 24.93
CA THR A 608 -43.67 -19.81 24.29
C THR A 608 -43.07 -18.40 24.46
N PRO A 609 -42.92 -17.59 23.41
CA PRO A 609 -42.46 -16.21 23.57
C PRO A 609 -43.57 -15.33 24.16
N THR A 610 -43.29 -14.73 25.32
CA THR A 610 -44.12 -13.67 25.92
C THR A 610 -43.94 -12.36 25.15
N ILE A 611 -45.03 -11.87 24.56
CA ILE A 611 -45.13 -10.55 23.93
C ILE A 611 -45.43 -9.51 25.04
N PRO A 612 -44.69 -8.39 25.14
CA PRO A 612 -45.02 -7.35 26.11
C PRO A 612 -46.30 -6.59 25.69
N THR A 613 -47.21 -6.44 26.65
CA THR A 613 -48.50 -5.75 26.54
C THR A 613 -48.34 -4.24 26.37
N VAL A 614 -48.97 -3.67 25.34
CA VAL A 614 -49.16 -2.22 25.15
C VAL A 614 -50.37 -1.75 25.98
N PRO A 615 -50.36 -0.57 26.64
CA PRO A 615 -51.50 -0.10 27.40
C PRO A 615 -52.65 0.40 26.50
N GLU A 616 -53.86 0.13 26.96
CA GLU A 616 -55.16 0.36 26.33
C GLU A 616 -55.50 1.84 26.13
N VAL A 617 -55.86 2.24 24.90
CA VAL A 617 -56.44 3.55 24.59
C VAL A 617 -57.94 3.37 24.33
N LYS A 618 -58.77 4.08 25.11
CA LYS A 618 -60.25 4.04 25.06
C LYS A 618 -60.82 4.48 23.71
N PRO A 619 -62.00 3.96 23.30
CA PRO A 619 -62.57 4.22 21.99
C PRO A 619 -63.36 5.54 21.94
N MET A 620 -63.31 6.21 20.79
CA MET A 620 -64.30 7.21 20.37
C MET A 620 -64.94 6.79 19.04
N PRO A 621 -66.21 7.19 18.79
CA PRO A 621 -67.14 6.44 17.94
C PRO A 621 -67.13 6.86 16.48
N THR A 622 -67.57 5.93 15.62
CA THR A 622 -67.76 6.12 14.19
C THR A 622 -69.11 6.77 13.86
N GLU A 623 -69.09 7.87 13.12
CA GLU A 623 -70.20 8.37 12.29
C GLU A 623 -69.63 8.72 10.91
N THR A 624 -69.89 7.92 9.88
CA THR A 624 -70.94 8.11 8.85
C THR A 624 -70.85 9.42 8.05
N GLY A 625 -70.41 9.28 6.79
CA GLY A 625 -71.13 9.81 5.64
C GLY A 625 -70.72 11.18 5.08
N ARG A 626 -70.05 11.18 3.91
CA ARG A 626 -70.63 11.72 2.67
C ARG A 626 -69.77 11.40 1.44
N ALA A 627 -70.46 11.05 0.38
CA ALA A 627 -69.94 10.70 -0.94
C ALA A 627 -69.69 11.94 -1.81
N SER A 628 -68.81 11.79 -2.81
CA SER A 628 -68.99 12.33 -4.17
C SER A 628 -67.93 11.75 -5.15
N TRP A 629 -68.44 10.99 -6.14
CA TRP A 629 -68.12 10.94 -7.60
C TRP A 629 -66.70 11.30 -8.11
N SER A 630 -66.11 10.74 -9.19
CA SER A 630 -66.61 10.02 -10.39
C SER A 630 -65.44 9.51 -11.27
N GLY A 631 -65.70 8.44 -12.07
CA GLY A 631 -65.12 8.16 -13.40
C GLY A 631 -63.83 7.32 -13.45
N GLY A 632 -63.65 6.32 -14.33
CA GLY A 632 -64.47 5.75 -15.39
C GLY A 632 -63.67 4.67 -16.16
N SER A 633 -64.36 3.60 -16.55
CA SER A 633 -64.30 2.83 -17.81
C SER A 633 -63.00 2.21 -18.38
N GLN A 634 -63.01 0.86 -18.42
CA GLN A 634 -62.75 -0.06 -19.56
C GLN A 634 -61.34 -0.21 -20.16
N TYR A 635 -60.87 -1.47 -20.27
CA TYR A 635 -60.77 -2.20 -21.55
C TYR A 635 -60.41 -3.70 -21.32
N SER A 636 -61.36 -4.60 -21.63
CA SER A 636 -61.18 -5.99 -22.07
C SER A 636 -60.80 -5.98 -23.57
N GLY A 637 -59.93 -6.79 -24.15
CA GLY A 637 -59.90 -8.26 -24.20
C GLY A 637 -59.91 -8.72 -25.69
N ALA A 638 -59.35 -9.90 -25.96
CA ALA A 638 -59.62 -10.82 -27.09
C ALA A 638 -58.41 -11.26 -27.95
N ALA A 639 -58.39 -12.58 -28.17
CA ALA A 639 -57.40 -13.39 -28.86
C ALA A 639 -57.68 -13.57 -30.37
N ARG A 640 -56.68 -14.07 -31.13
CA ARG A 640 -56.90 -14.99 -32.27
C ARG A 640 -55.61 -15.72 -32.71
N THR A 641 -55.84 -16.91 -33.26
CA THR A 641 -54.98 -18.07 -33.57
C THR A 641 -54.56 -18.20 -35.06
N ARG A 642 -53.67 -19.18 -35.33
CA ARG A 642 -53.18 -19.83 -36.61
C ARG A 642 -51.87 -19.24 -37.15
N GLY A 643 -50.88 -19.99 -37.67
CA GLY A 643 -50.66 -21.42 -37.97
C GLY A 643 -49.75 -21.57 -39.21
N GLY A 644 -48.82 -22.55 -39.22
CA GLY A 644 -48.00 -23.01 -40.39
C GLY A 644 -46.48 -23.06 -40.10
N LYS A 645 -45.79 -24.22 -40.02
CA LYS A 645 -45.20 -25.08 -41.10
C LYS A 645 -44.37 -24.25 -42.10
N THR A 646 -43.08 -24.48 -42.41
CA THR A 646 -42.35 -25.72 -42.79
C THR A 646 -40.84 -25.47 -42.97
N ALA A 647 -40.04 -26.54 -42.81
CA ALA A 647 -38.82 -26.93 -43.57
C ALA A 647 -37.51 -26.11 -43.47
N GLU A 648 -36.52 -26.68 -42.75
CA GLU A 648 -35.09 -26.48 -43.02
C GLU A 648 -34.64 -27.37 -44.18
N GLY A 649 -34.04 -26.75 -45.20
CA GLY A 649 -33.41 -27.42 -46.33
C GLY A 649 -31.89 -27.53 -46.15
N LYS A 650 -31.36 -28.73 -46.36
CA LYS A 650 -29.94 -28.99 -46.65
C LYS A 650 -29.54 -28.36 -47.99
N SER A 651 -28.30 -27.88 -48.09
CA SER A 651 -27.53 -27.94 -49.34
C SER A 651 -26.02 -27.93 -49.06
N GLU A 652 -25.37 -29.04 -49.40
CA GLU A 652 -23.95 -29.12 -49.73
C GLU A 652 -23.69 -28.40 -51.06
N GLY A 653 -22.46 -27.92 -51.27
CA GLY A 653 -22.00 -27.39 -52.55
C GLY A 653 -20.51 -27.05 -52.57
N LYS A 654 -19.70 -28.02 -53.02
CA LYS A 654 -18.27 -27.94 -53.37
C LYS A 654 -17.99 -27.05 -54.60
N SER A 655 -16.80 -26.44 -54.65
CA SER A 655 -15.79 -26.54 -55.75
C SER A 655 -14.60 -25.63 -55.41
N GLU A 656 -13.41 -26.16 -55.10
CA GLU A 656 -12.29 -26.48 -56.01
C GLU A 656 -11.60 -25.29 -56.70
N GLY A 657 -10.28 -25.20 -56.50
CA GLY A 657 -9.36 -24.30 -57.19
C GLY A 657 -7.92 -24.43 -56.66
N LYS A 658 -7.16 -25.37 -57.23
CA LYS A 658 -5.74 -25.71 -57.01
C LYS A 658 -4.76 -24.57 -57.35
N GLY A 659 -3.57 -24.63 -56.75
CA GLY A 659 -2.34 -23.98 -57.23
C GLY A 659 -1.13 -24.40 -56.39
N ASP A 660 -0.40 -25.40 -56.87
CA ASP A 660 0.78 -26.03 -56.28
C ASP A 660 2.04 -25.14 -56.30
N GLY A 661 3.00 -25.43 -55.41
CA GLY A 661 4.33 -24.84 -55.43
C GLY A 661 5.25 -25.39 -54.32
N GLU A 662 5.72 -26.62 -54.47
CA GLU A 662 6.87 -27.18 -53.75
C GLU A 662 8.18 -26.50 -54.20
N GLY A 663 9.08 -26.27 -53.24
CA GLY A 663 10.44 -25.80 -53.45
C GLY A 663 11.34 -26.28 -52.32
N ASP A 664 12.01 -27.40 -52.59
CA ASP A 664 13.02 -28.08 -51.78
C ASP A 664 14.34 -27.28 -51.69
N GLY A 665 15.12 -27.46 -50.63
CA GLY A 665 16.44 -26.81 -50.50
C GLY A 665 17.07 -26.89 -49.12
N GLY A 666 17.80 -27.98 -48.85
CA GLY A 666 18.65 -28.15 -47.67
C GLY A 666 19.90 -27.27 -47.64
N GLY A 667 20.49 -27.13 -46.45
CA GLY A 667 21.78 -26.46 -46.24
C GLY A 667 22.30 -26.68 -44.82
N THR A 668 23.46 -27.31 -44.73
CA THR A 668 24.22 -27.81 -43.57
C THR A 668 25.16 -26.77 -42.92
N GLY A 669 25.62 -27.03 -41.68
CA GLY A 669 26.88 -26.53 -41.07
C GLY A 669 26.65 -25.54 -39.91
N SER A 670 26.84 -25.89 -38.63
CA SER A 670 28.08 -26.16 -37.83
C SER A 670 28.85 -24.92 -37.35
N ASP A 671 29.02 -24.89 -36.03
CA ASP A 671 30.08 -24.30 -35.19
C ASP A 671 30.26 -22.78 -35.05
N GLY A 672 30.33 -22.37 -33.79
CA GLY A 672 30.64 -21.03 -33.28
C GLY A 672 30.23 -20.88 -31.82
#